data_AF-A0AAE1XTR1-F1
#
_entry.id   AF-A0AAE1XTR1-F1
#
_cell.length_a   1.000
_cell.length_b   1.000
_cell.length_c   1.000
_cell.angle_alpha   90.00
_cell.angle_beta   90.00
_cell.angle_gamma   90.00
#
_symmetry.space_group_name_H-M   'P 1'
#
loop_
_entity.id
_entity.type
_entity.pdbx_description
1 polymer ?
#
loop_
_entity_poly.entity_id
_entity_poly.type
_entity_poly.pdbx_seq_one_letter_code
_entity_poly.pdbx_strand_id
1 'polypeptide(L)'
;MTMGKFPSLLVVMVVVVVVAGLSVSGGGAQKSGNEVVVGTAPYRIHTLFSVECQNYFDWQTVGLMHSFRKAQQPGPITRLLSCTEEEKKTYKGMDLAPTLEVPSMSRHPKTGDWYPAINKPAGVVHWLKHSKEAQNVDWVVILDADMIIRGPIIPWELGAEKGRPVAAYYGYLVGCDNVLAKLHTKHPELCDKVGGLLAMHIDDLRALAPMWLSKTEEVREDRAHWATNYTGDIYGTGWISEMYGYSFGAAEVGLRHKINDNLMIYPGYIPREGVEPILLHYGLPFSVGNWSFSKLEHHEDNIVYDCGRLFPEPPYPRELKEMEGDPNKRRALFLNIECINSLNEGLLLHQAAHGCPKPKWSKYLSFLRSKTFAELTKPKQLTPRSRQMMEVEVQKQDVGEPEKSYPKIHTIFSTECSPYFDWQTVGLVHSFHLSGQPGNITRLLSCTEEDLKEYKGHDLAPTHYVPSMSRHPLTGDWYPAINKPAAIVHWLNHVKTDAEYIVILDADMIMRAPITPWEFNAAKGRPVSTPYDYLIGCDNVLAKTHTSHPDACDKVGGVIIMHIMDLKRLALLWLHKTEEVRADMGHWSRNITGDIYEAGWISEMYGYSFGAAELNLRHVISNEILIYPGYVPVPGVKYRVFHYGLEFRVGNWSFDKAKWRHMDVVNKCWAKFPDPPDPSSLDRSNEDSLQRDLLSIECANSLNEALHSYHERKKCPDPNSLSTPTRKTPHPPSLSTPTQKSPDPPSLSTLTQKSRDPPSLPSPTHETTTERIVTQKSPDPPLRKFEDNDNVGVSRRDLELKNESQGLSPPAETNQTFSSMRFWIIGLWVVSIFGFMAVMLMMISRRRGQRKRGKTFKTKRRTAHSGFWDRTAEVS
;
A
#
# COMPACT_ATOMS: atom_id res chain seq x y z
N MET A 1 38.67 87.11 19.25
CA MET A 1 38.66 86.43 20.57
C MET A 1 38.44 84.94 20.31
N THR A 2 39.23 83.97 20.79
CA THR A 2 40.64 83.96 21.25
C THR A 2 41.09 82.49 21.33
N MET A 3 42.24 82.10 20.74
CA MET A 3 43.04 80.84 20.91
C MET A 3 42.35 79.47 21.23
N GLY A 4 42.68 78.32 20.62
CA GLY A 4 43.59 78.00 19.50
C GLY A 4 44.33 76.64 19.66
N LYS A 5 44.33 75.80 18.59
CA LYS A 5 45.16 74.60 18.28
C LYS A 5 44.64 73.16 18.61
N PHE A 6 44.92 72.26 17.65
CA PHE A 6 44.94 70.77 17.65
C PHE A 6 46.43 70.28 17.87
N PRO A 7 46.90 68.99 17.75
CA PRO A 7 46.26 67.75 17.24
C PRO A 7 46.63 66.37 17.92
N SER A 8 46.11 65.26 17.36
CA SER A 8 46.77 63.94 17.06
C SER A 8 46.89 62.74 18.05
N LEU A 9 46.31 61.62 17.56
CA LEU A 9 46.79 60.20 17.45
C LEU A 9 47.03 59.22 18.64
N LEU A 10 46.26 58.11 18.58
CA LEU A 10 46.67 56.68 18.54
C LEU A 10 47.47 56.02 19.70
N VAL A 11 46.98 54.88 20.23
CA VAL A 11 47.60 53.52 20.10
C VAL A 11 46.79 52.42 20.84
N VAL A 12 46.77 51.25 20.19
CA VAL A 12 46.42 49.86 20.59
C VAL A 12 46.34 49.50 22.09
N MET A 13 45.40 48.61 22.44
CA MET A 13 45.54 47.67 23.57
C MET A 13 45.40 46.21 23.11
N VAL A 14 46.28 45.33 23.60
CA VAL A 14 46.28 43.87 23.34
C VAL A 14 45.90 43.15 24.64
N VAL A 15 45.18 42.03 24.54
CA VAL A 15 44.88 41.14 25.68
C VAL A 15 45.24 39.70 25.32
N VAL A 16 46.12 39.08 26.11
CA VAL A 16 46.40 37.64 26.08
C VAL A 16 46.45 37.11 27.52
N VAL A 17 45.46 36.27 27.83
CA VAL A 17 45.49 35.02 28.62
C VAL A 17 46.75 34.73 29.47
N VAL A 18 46.57 34.37 30.76
CA VAL A 18 47.01 33.06 31.34
C VAL A 18 46.54 32.83 32.79
N VAL A 19 45.87 31.68 32.94
CA VAL A 19 45.69 30.76 34.09
C VAL A 19 46.36 31.07 35.45
N ALA A 20 45.57 30.95 36.53
CA ALA A 20 45.95 30.29 37.78
C ALA A 20 44.70 29.68 38.46
N GLY A 21 44.87 28.64 39.29
CA GLY A 21 43.80 27.99 40.05
C GLY A 21 44.29 27.53 41.43
N LEU A 22 43.66 26.48 41.99
CA LEU A 22 43.85 25.93 43.35
C LEU A 22 43.15 26.74 44.48
N SER A 23 42.78 26.20 45.65
CA SER A 23 42.24 24.88 46.08
C SER A 23 42.05 24.91 47.62
N VAL A 24 41.10 24.14 48.19
CA VAL A 24 40.89 23.95 49.67
C VAL A 24 40.39 25.24 50.39
N SER A 25 39.42 25.29 51.32
CA SER A 25 38.42 24.39 51.93
C SER A 25 37.20 25.25 52.38
N GLY A 26 36.04 24.73 52.82
CA GLY A 26 35.56 23.35 52.94
C GLY A 26 34.83 23.10 54.27
N GLY A 27 33.49 23.08 54.26
CA GLY A 27 32.62 22.79 55.42
C GLY A 27 31.25 22.29 54.92
N GLY A 28 30.65 21.31 55.60
CA GLY A 28 29.59 20.47 55.00
C GLY A 28 28.17 20.61 55.59
N ALA A 29 27.18 20.32 54.76
CA ALA A 29 25.81 19.95 55.13
C ALA A 29 25.30 18.88 54.12
N GLN A 30 24.36 18.02 54.54
CA GLN A 30 24.20 16.69 53.92
C GLN A 30 22.87 16.47 53.19
N LYS A 31 22.96 16.36 51.85
CA LYS A 31 22.10 15.60 50.90
C LYS A 31 20.56 15.71 50.98
N SER A 32 19.98 16.26 49.91
CA SER A 32 18.98 15.54 49.11
C SER A 32 19.16 15.88 47.63
N GLY A 33 19.53 14.90 46.80
CA GLY A 33 19.66 15.05 45.34
C GLY A 33 18.39 14.62 44.58
N ASN A 34 18.25 14.88 43.28
CA ASN A 34 19.24 15.38 42.33
C ASN A 34 18.72 16.59 41.53
N GLU A 35 19.51 17.66 41.47
CA GLU A 35 19.50 18.58 40.32
C GLU A 35 20.48 18.06 39.25
N VAL A 36 20.14 18.24 37.97
CA VAL A 36 21.00 17.84 36.85
C VAL A 36 21.86 19.03 36.42
N VAL A 37 23.17 18.95 36.66
CA VAL A 37 24.13 19.98 36.23
C VAL A 37 24.35 19.87 34.72
N VAL A 38 23.98 20.91 33.97
CA VAL A 38 24.28 21.04 32.54
C VAL A 38 25.75 21.41 32.38
N GLY A 39 26.56 20.56 31.74
CA GLY A 39 27.96 20.88 31.45
C GLY A 39 28.82 19.75 30.87
N THR A 40 28.54 18.49 31.21
CA THR A 40 29.30 17.33 30.69
C THR A 40 28.36 16.22 30.23
N ALA A 41 28.32 15.98 28.91
CA ALA A 41 27.69 14.77 28.39
C ALA A 41 28.53 13.53 28.80
N PRO A 42 27.92 12.43 29.26
CA PRO A 42 28.66 11.26 29.76
C PRO A 42 29.34 10.43 28.66
N TYR A 43 29.03 10.69 27.38
CA TYR A 43 29.52 9.91 26.24
C TYR A 43 29.94 10.80 25.06
N ARG A 44 30.88 10.29 24.25
CA ARG A 44 31.51 10.96 23.11
C ARG A 44 30.79 10.61 21.82
N ILE A 45 30.34 11.62 21.09
CA ILE A 45 29.68 11.50 19.77
C ILE A 45 30.70 11.81 18.67
N HIS A 46 30.63 11.11 17.53
CA HIS A 46 31.32 11.45 16.28
C HIS A 46 30.32 11.41 15.12
N THR A 47 30.35 12.41 14.22
CA THR A 47 29.51 12.41 13.00
C THR A 47 30.32 12.04 11.75
N LEU A 48 29.77 11.20 10.88
CA LEU A 48 30.37 10.76 9.63
C LEU A 48 29.44 11.05 8.44
N PHE A 49 30.02 11.34 7.29
CA PHE A 49 29.33 11.37 6.00
C PHE A 49 30.30 10.99 4.88
N SER A 50 29.79 10.38 3.80
CA SER A 50 30.60 9.88 2.69
C SER A 50 30.37 10.70 1.42
N VAL A 51 31.45 10.96 0.66
CA VAL A 51 31.45 11.74 -0.58
C VAL A 51 32.53 11.27 -1.55
N GLU A 52 32.46 11.74 -2.80
CA GLU A 52 33.52 11.57 -3.81
C GLU A 52 34.17 12.91 -4.22
N CYS A 53 35.36 12.88 -4.85
CA CYS A 53 36.16 14.04 -5.28
C CYS A 53 35.53 14.88 -6.44
N GLN A 54 34.27 15.29 -6.31
CA GLN A 54 33.48 15.91 -7.39
C GLN A 54 32.70 17.15 -6.92
N ASN A 55 32.54 18.14 -7.82
CA ASN A 55 31.81 19.40 -7.57
C ASN A 55 30.44 19.17 -6.91
N TYR A 56 29.74 18.11 -7.34
CA TYR A 56 28.46 17.66 -6.78
C TYR A 56 28.47 17.59 -5.25
N PHE A 57 29.50 16.97 -4.69
CA PHE A 57 29.62 16.77 -3.25
C PHE A 57 30.27 17.96 -2.53
N ASP A 58 30.96 18.85 -3.24
CA ASP A 58 31.56 20.04 -2.64
C ASP A 58 30.50 21.01 -2.11
N TRP A 59 29.48 21.33 -2.92
CA TRP A 59 28.40 22.23 -2.47
C TRP A 59 27.49 21.58 -1.42
N GLN A 60 27.31 20.26 -1.49
CA GLN A 60 26.66 19.46 -0.43
C GLN A 60 27.46 19.51 0.88
N THR A 61 28.79 19.33 0.81
CA THR A 61 29.70 19.44 1.96
C THR A 61 29.60 20.81 2.62
N VAL A 62 29.59 21.90 1.84
CA VAL A 62 29.40 23.26 2.36
C VAL A 62 28.06 23.41 3.08
N GLY A 63 26.98 22.86 2.53
CA GLY A 63 25.64 22.83 3.15
C GLY A 63 25.60 22.09 4.49
N LEU A 64 26.07 20.85 4.49
CA LEU A 64 26.12 20.00 5.68
C LEU A 64 27.01 20.60 6.77
N MET A 65 28.23 21.03 6.43
CA MET A 65 29.18 21.63 7.37
C MET A 65 28.72 23.00 7.90
N HIS A 66 27.90 23.74 7.15
CA HIS A 66 27.24 24.95 7.67
C HIS A 66 26.13 24.58 8.66
N SER A 67 25.21 23.70 8.25
CA SER A 67 24.08 23.30 9.09
C SER A 67 24.51 22.61 10.40
N PHE A 68 25.55 21.77 10.36
CA PHE A 68 26.21 21.15 11.52
C PHE A 68 26.62 22.18 12.57
N ARG A 69 27.36 23.23 12.14
CA ARG A 69 27.82 24.31 13.03
C ARG A 69 26.65 25.13 13.55
N LYS A 70 25.67 25.42 12.69
CA LYS A 70 24.50 26.26 13.01
C LYS A 70 23.55 25.58 14.00
N ALA A 71 23.31 24.28 13.84
CA ALA A 71 22.51 23.45 14.74
C ALA A 71 23.20 23.13 16.08
N GLN A 72 24.49 23.47 16.23
CA GLN A 72 25.31 23.16 17.40
C GLN A 72 25.41 21.64 17.66
N GLN A 73 25.61 20.86 16.58
CA GLN A 73 25.79 19.41 16.68
C GLN A 73 27.00 19.08 17.57
N PRO A 74 26.85 18.27 18.63
CA PRO A 74 27.96 17.92 19.51
C PRO A 74 28.91 16.90 18.89
N GLY A 75 30.19 17.03 19.24
CA GLY A 75 31.28 16.15 18.77
C GLY A 75 31.99 16.67 17.51
N PRO A 76 33.11 16.03 17.11
CA PRO A 76 33.72 16.20 15.79
C PRO A 76 32.85 15.61 14.66
N ILE A 77 33.12 16.06 13.43
CA ILE A 77 32.59 15.50 12.19
C ILE A 77 33.75 15.18 11.23
N THR A 78 33.75 13.99 10.65
CA THR A 78 34.77 13.55 9.68
C THR A 78 34.11 13.14 8.37
N ARG A 79 34.54 13.80 7.29
CA ARG A 79 34.18 13.49 5.91
C ARG A 79 35.00 12.31 5.40
N LEU A 80 34.32 11.27 4.92
CA LEU A 80 34.94 10.10 4.28
C LEU A 80 34.98 10.39 2.77
N LEU A 81 36.17 10.69 2.26
CA LEU A 81 36.36 11.19 0.89
C LEU A 81 37.00 10.10 0.01
N SER A 82 36.19 9.52 -0.88
CA SER A 82 36.63 8.55 -1.89
C SER A 82 37.07 9.26 -3.17
N CYS A 83 38.28 8.97 -3.66
CA CYS A 83 38.78 9.55 -4.90
C CYS A 83 39.54 8.52 -5.72
N THR A 84 39.42 8.61 -7.05
CA THR A 84 40.42 8.03 -7.94
C THR A 84 41.70 8.86 -7.91
N GLU A 85 42.83 8.26 -8.27
CA GLU A 85 44.10 8.96 -8.42
C GLU A 85 44.02 10.08 -9.48
N GLU A 86 43.12 9.95 -10.46
CA GLU A 86 42.88 10.95 -11.51
C GLU A 86 42.15 12.19 -10.96
N GLU A 87 41.04 12.00 -10.24
CA GLU A 87 40.29 13.11 -9.62
C GLU A 87 41.16 13.84 -8.59
N LYS A 88 41.86 13.09 -7.74
CA LYS A 88 42.70 13.60 -6.64
C LYS A 88 43.81 14.55 -7.11
N LYS A 89 44.32 14.39 -8.33
CA LYS A 89 45.36 15.28 -8.91
C LYS A 89 44.86 16.71 -9.17
N THR A 90 43.56 16.92 -9.29
CA THR A 90 42.95 18.22 -9.61
C THR A 90 41.85 18.68 -8.65
N TYR A 91 41.45 17.81 -7.70
CA TYR A 91 40.44 18.11 -6.70
C TYR A 91 40.89 19.27 -5.77
N LYS A 92 39.95 20.18 -5.47
CA LYS A 92 40.22 21.43 -4.74
C LYS A 92 39.66 21.43 -3.33
N GLY A 93 38.54 20.75 -3.11
CA GLY A 93 37.73 20.85 -1.89
C GLY A 93 38.26 20.09 -0.67
N MET A 94 39.58 19.90 -0.54
CA MET A 94 40.18 19.14 0.58
C MET A 94 39.94 19.81 1.95
N ASP A 95 39.77 21.12 1.99
CA ASP A 95 39.59 21.97 3.17
C ASP A 95 38.13 22.19 3.59
N LEU A 96 37.15 21.76 2.78
CA LEU A 96 35.71 21.99 3.02
C LEU A 96 35.20 21.39 4.34
N ALA A 97 35.82 20.30 4.80
CA ALA A 97 35.52 19.60 6.04
C ALA A 97 36.77 18.90 6.60
N PRO A 98 36.83 18.58 7.92
CA PRO A 98 37.81 17.62 8.43
C PRO A 98 37.62 16.30 7.67
N THR A 99 38.68 15.82 7.02
CA THR A 99 38.58 14.78 5.99
C THR A 99 39.51 13.62 6.29
N LEU A 100 38.97 12.40 6.24
CA LEU A 100 39.75 11.18 6.05
C LEU A 100 39.61 10.77 4.57
N GLU A 101 40.73 10.74 3.86
CA GLU A 101 40.81 10.11 2.55
C GLU A 101 40.61 8.60 2.69
N VAL A 102 39.77 8.01 1.84
CA VAL A 102 39.53 6.57 1.80
C VAL A 102 39.74 6.05 0.36
N PRO A 103 40.18 4.81 0.15
CA PRO A 103 40.32 4.25 -1.19
C PRO A 103 38.98 4.24 -1.93
N SER A 104 38.91 4.79 -3.14
CA SER A 104 37.70 4.69 -3.95
C SER A 104 37.42 3.23 -4.33
N MET A 105 36.20 2.80 -4.02
CA MET A 105 35.60 1.55 -4.49
C MET A 105 34.56 1.81 -5.59
N SER A 106 34.45 3.05 -6.11
CA SER A 106 33.46 3.42 -7.16
C SER A 106 33.55 2.52 -8.40
N ARG A 107 34.72 1.92 -8.64
CA ARG A 107 34.91 0.81 -9.57
C ARG A 107 35.44 -0.41 -8.80
N HIS A 108 34.59 -1.41 -8.58
CA HIS A 108 34.90 -2.54 -7.69
C HIS A 108 36.14 -3.32 -8.17
N PRO A 109 37.19 -3.53 -7.34
CA PRO A 109 38.50 -4.01 -7.79
C PRO A 109 38.52 -5.45 -8.34
N LYS A 110 37.54 -6.29 -8.00
CA LYS A 110 37.46 -7.68 -8.50
C LYS A 110 36.67 -7.78 -9.82
N THR A 111 35.45 -7.23 -9.85
CA THR A 111 34.52 -7.39 -10.99
C THR A 111 34.59 -6.26 -12.00
N GLY A 112 35.19 -5.12 -11.64
CA GLY A 112 35.24 -3.92 -12.47
C GLY A 112 33.89 -3.21 -12.65
N ASP A 113 32.85 -3.61 -11.91
CA ASP A 113 31.55 -2.92 -11.92
C ASP A 113 31.69 -1.48 -11.41
N TRP A 114 30.93 -0.56 -12.01
CA TRP A 114 30.88 0.82 -11.54
C TRP A 114 29.66 1.02 -10.65
N TYR A 115 29.91 1.27 -9.37
CA TYR A 115 28.87 1.45 -8.36
C TYR A 115 29.36 2.39 -7.24
N PRO A 116 29.28 3.72 -7.41
CA PRO A 116 29.84 4.70 -6.46
C PRO A 116 29.36 4.55 -5.01
N ALA A 117 28.08 4.20 -4.78
CA ALA A 117 27.52 4.16 -3.43
C ALA A 117 28.24 3.20 -2.45
N ILE A 118 28.92 2.15 -2.93
CA ILE A 118 29.73 1.24 -2.09
C ILE A 118 30.88 1.95 -1.34
N ASN A 119 31.25 3.17 -1.75
CA ASN A 119 32.18 4.02 -1.02
C ASN A 119 31.76 4.28 0.42
N LYS A 120 30.46 4.33 0.71
CA LYS A 120 29.95 4.61 2.06
C LYS A 120 30.28 3.48 3.05
N PRO A 121 29.90 2.20 2.85
CA PRO A 121 30.36 1.10 3.70
C PRO A 121 31.88 0.91 3.68
N ALA A 122 32.53 1.01 2.51
CA ALA A 122 33.98 0.85 2.40
C ALA A 122 34.75 1.93 3.19
N GLY A 123 34.31 3.18 3.12
CA GLY A 123 34.87 4.30 3.86
C GLY A 123 34.65 4.20 5.36
N VAL A 124 33.50 3.68 5.81
CA VAL A 124 33.22 3.41 7.24
C VAL A 124 34.13 2.30 7.77
N VAL A 125 34.32 1.20 7.02
CA VAL A 125 35.30 0.14 7.37
C VAL A 125 36.72 0.71 7.42
N HIS A 126 37.10 1.58 6.47
CA HIS A 126 38.40 2.24 6.46
C HIS A 126 38.60 3.17 7.67
N TRP A 127 37.60 3.98 8.02
CA TRP A 127 37.63 4.88 9.19
C TRP A 127 37.76 4.11 10.50
N LEU A 128 36.99 3.04 10.72
CA LEU A 128 37.10 2.19 11.91
C LEU A 128 38.50 1.58 12.08
N LYS A 129 39.16 1.23 10.97
CA LYS A 129 40.46 0.56 10.95
C LYS A 129 41.65 1.53 11.05
N HIS A 130 41.52 2.74 10.50
CA HIS A 130 42.65 3.66 10.31
C HIS A 130 42.52 5.00 11.07
N SER A 131 41.32 5.42 11.50
CA SER A 131 41.18 6.63 12.30
C SER A 131 41.50 6.41 13.77
N LYS A 132 42.25 7.33 14.37
CA LYS A 132 42.45 7.39 15.83
C LYS A 132 41.18 7.84 16.56
N GLU A 133 40.27 8.52 15.87
CA GLU A 133 39.00 9.01 16.41
C GLU A 133 38.06 7.83 16.73
N ALA A 134 38.03 6.82 15.86
CA ALA A 134 37.26 5.58 16.01
C ALA A 134 37.66 4.72 17.23
N GLN A 135 38.81 5.02 17.85
CA GLN A 135 39.27 4.40 19.09
C GLN A 135 38.75 5.12 20.34
N ASN A 136 38.31 6.38 20.21
CA ASN A 136 38.05 7.31 21.31
C ASN A 136 36.66 7.97 21.23
N VAL A 137 35.68 7.19 20.76
CA VAL A 137 34.27 7.55 20.57
C VAL A 137 33.38 6.47 21.21
N ASP A 138 32.17 6.84 21.65
CA ASP A 138 31.17 5.91 22.19
C ASP A 138 29.96 5.76 21.25
N TRP A 139 29.54 6.85 20.60
CA TRP A 139 28.40 6.90 19.70
C TRP A 139 28.76 7.50 18.34
N VAL A 140 28.23 6.92 17.27
CA VAL A 140 28.44 7.42 15.90
C VAL A 140 27.10 7.80 15.27
N VAL A 141 27.08 8.94 14.58
CA VAL A 141 25.98 9.40 13.73
C VAL A 141 26.48 9.42 12.29
N ILE A 142 25.88 8.63 11.40
CA ILE A 142 26.17 8.63 9.97
C ILE A 142 25.02 9.34 9.25
N LEU A 143 25.38 10.25 8.33
CA LEU A 143 24.47 11.05 7.51
C LEU A 143 24.85 10.96 6.03
N ASP A 144 23.90 11.25 5.15
CA ASP A 144 24.17 11.52 3.74
C ASP A 144 24.59 12.98 3.53
N ALA A 145 25.30 13.27 2.43
CA ALA A 145 25.86 14.60 2.16
C ALA A 145 24.78 15.65 1.82
N ASP A 146 23.63 15.24 1.29
CA ASP A 146 22.48 16.09 0.95
C ASP A 146 21.50 16.29 2.10
N MET A 147 22.06 16.59 3.28
CA MET A 147 21.30 16.81 4.50
C MET A 147 21.52 18.19 5.10
N ILE A 148 20.44 18.81 5.59
CA ILE A 148 20.49 20.04 6.40
C ILE A 148 20.09 19.67 7.83
N ILE A 149 21.05 19.75 8.75
CA ILE A 149 20.83 19.57 10.18
C ILE A 149 20.14 20.82 10.72
N ARG A 150 18.89 20.69 11.16
CA ARG A 150 18.08 21.77 11.76
C ARG A 150 18.19 21.80 13.29
N GLY A 151 18.56 20.70 13.93
CA GLY A 151 18.70 20.57 15.38
C GLY A 151 19.66 19.44 15.77
N PRO A 152 20.19 19.42 17.00
CA PRO A 152 21.22 18.47 17.40
C PRO A 152 20.69 17.03 17.44
N ILE A 153 21.44 16.13 16.81
CA ILE A 153 21.22 14.70 16.68
C ILE A 153 22.03 14.00 17.79
N ILE A 154 21.38 13.76 18.93
CA ILE A 154 22.00 13.21 20.15
C ILE A 154 21.50 11.76 20.34
N PRO A 155 22.31 10.72 20.07
CA PRO A 155 21.81 9.35 19.94
C PRO A 155 20.98 8.83 21.12
N TRP A 156 21.41 9.07 22.37
CA TRP A 156 20.65 8.64 23.55
C TRP A 156 19.37 9.46 23.81
N GLU A 157 19.27 10.70 23.33
CA GLU A 157 18.01 11.48 23.37
C GLU A 157 17.02 11.08 22.26
N LEU A 158 17.53 10.48 21.18
CA LEU A 158 16.73 9.71 20.23
C LEU A 158 16.40 8.31 20.77
N GLY A 159 16.94 7.94 21.94
CA GLY A 159 16.72 6.65 22.59
C GLY A 159 17.54 5.50 22.02
N ALA A 160 18.60 5.75 21.26
CA ALA A 160 19.50 4.67 20.80
C ALA A 160 20.12 3.94 22.00
N GLU A 161 20.19 2.61 21.92
CA GLU A 161 20.82 1.72 22.90
C GLU A 161 21.86 0.86 22.17
N LYS A 162 22.85 0.32 22.89
CA LYS A 162 23.75 -0.69 22.29
C LYS A 162 22.94 -1.92 21.86
N GLY A 163 23.13 -2.37 20.62
CA GLY A 163 22.32 -3.40 19.96
C GLY A 163 21.01 -2.89 19.35
N ARG A 164 20.59 -1.64 19.64
CA ARG A 164 19.34 -1.03 19.15
C ARG A 164 19.57 0.39 18.64
N PRO A 165 20.21 0.53 17.46
CA PRO A 165 20.43 1.81 16.80
C PRO A 165 19.13 2.55 16.48
N VAL A 166 19.16 3.88 16.38
CA VAL A 166 18.07 4.68 15.81
C VAL A 166 18.36 4.94 14.35
N ALA A 167 17.33 4.86 13.49
CA ALA A 167 17.45 5.25 12.09
C ALA A 167 16.15 5.82 11.52
N ALA A 168 16.26 6.57 10.42
CA ALA A 168 15.08 7.07 9.69
C ALA A 168 14.41 5.96 8.87
N TYR A 169 13.09 6.07 8.66
CA TYR A 169 12.31 5.07 7.90
C TYR A 169 12.48 5.21 6.38
N TYR A 170 12.74 4.09 5.70
CA TYR A 170 12.95 4.01 4.26
C TYR A 170 12.01 2.97 3.63
N GLY A 171 10.70 3.23 3.72
CA GLY A 171 9.65 2.28 3.36
C GLY A 171 9.67 1.71 1.93
N TYR A 172 10.37 2.36 1.00
CA TYR A 172 10.59 1.85 -0.36
C TYR A 172 11.56 0.66 -0.44
N LEU A 173 12.26 0.31 0.65
CA LEU A 173 13.10 -0.89 0.75
C LEU A 173 12.25 -2.18 0.86
N VAL A 174 11.42 -2.46 -0.14
CA VAL A 174 10.48 -3.60 -0.19
C VAL A 174 11.16 -4.98 -0.14
N GLY A 175 12.46 -5.06 -0.42
CA GLY A 175 13.29 -6.26 -0.36
C GLY A 175 13.38 -6.89 1.04
N CYS A 176 13.16 -6.12 2.11
CA CYS A 176 13.00 -6.68 3.45
C CYS A 176 11.73 -7.53 3.61
N ASP A 177 10.68 -7.28 2.82
CA ASP A 177 9.39 -7.98 2.93
C ASP A 177 9.27 -9.19 1.98
N ASN A 178 10.26 -9.44 1.12
CA ASN A 178 10.17 -10.38 0.00
C ASN A 178 11.36 -11.37 -0.07
N VAL A 179 11.53 -12.04 -1.23
CA VAL A 179 12.58 -13.05 -1.44
C VAL A 179 14.00 -12.50 -1.31
N LEU A 180 14.24 -11.20 -1.55
CA LEU A 180 15.58 -10.61 -1.49
C LEU A 180 16.20 -10.76 -0.09
N ALA A 181 15.44 -10.53 0.98
CA ALA A 181 15.89 -10.80 2.34
C ALA A 181 16.23 -12.28 2.58
N LYS A 182 15.42 -13.21 2.05
CA LYS A 182 15.65 -14.67 2.19
C LYS A 182 16.88 -15.16 1.43
N LEU A 183 17.30 -14.44 0.38
CA LEU A 183 18.52 -14.72 -0.39
C LEU A 183 19.77 -14.14 0.27
N HIS A 184 19.67 -12.92 0.81
CA HIS A 184 20.83 -12.11 1.20
C HIS A 184 21.04 -11.95 2.71
N THR A 185 20.17 -12.49 3.58
CA THR A 185 20.46 -12.63 5.02
C THR A 185 19.90 -13.92 5.60
N LYS A 186 20.61 -14.49 6.57
CA LYS A 186 20.10 -15.60 7.42
C LYS A 186 19.01 -15.17 8.39
N HIS A 187 18.86 -13.85 8.60
CA HIS A 187 17.98 -13.24 9.58
C HIS A 187 16.97 -12.28 8.92
N PRO A 188 16.15 -12.73 7.95
CA PRO A 188 15.18 -11.85 7.28
C PRO A 188 14.17 -11.22 8.26
N GLU A 189 13.92 -11.84 9.41
CA GLU A 189 13.10 -11.32 10.51
C GLU A 189 13.68 -10.08 11.22
N LEU A 190 14.94 -9.74 10.95
CA LEU A 190 15.63 -8.55 11.46
C LEU A 190 15.90 -7.48 10.36
N CYS A 191 15.34 -7.63 9.16
CA CYS A 191 15.48 -6.65 8.08
C CYS A 191 14.61 -5.41 8.35
N ASP A 192 15.17 -4.43 9.03
CA ASP A 192 14.54 -3.11 9.21
C ASP A 192 14.68 -2.26 7.93
N LYS A 193 13.59 -1.62 7.49
CA LYS A 193 13.60 -0.70 6.33
C LYS A 193 14.12 0.68 6.71
N VAL A 194 15.44 0.87 6.72
CA VAL A 194 16.08 2.07 7.26
C VAL A 194 17.18 2.66 6.37
N GLY A 195 17.52 3.92 6.60
CA GLY A 195 18.55 4.65 5.86
C GLY A 195 18.71 6.10 6.31
N GLY A 196 19.50 6.88 5.56
CA GLY A 196 19.66 8.32 5.75
C GLY A 196 20.37 8.71 7.04
N LEU A 197 19.60 8.83 8.12
CA LEU A 197 20.11 9.02 9.48
C LEU A 197 20.35 7.64 10.11
N LEU A 198 21.58 7.39 10.55
CA LEU A 198 21.94 6.19 11.31
C LEU A 198 22.67 6.62 12.61
N ALA A 199 22.13 6.28 13.78
CA ALA A 199 22.68 6.69 15.09
C ALA A 199 22.84 5.48 16.02
N MET A 200 24.08 5.09 16.34
CA MET A 200 24.39 3.81 16.98
C MET A 200 25.61 3.84 17.91
N HIS A 201 25.76 2.82 18.74
CA HIS A 201 26.95 2.66 19.59
C HIS A 201 28.14 2.19 18.75
N ILE A 202 29.37 2.59 19.11
CA ILE A 202 30.58 2.30 18.33
C ILE A 202 30.82 0.79 18.14
N ASP A 203 30.48 -0.03 19.13
CA ASP A 203 30.64 -1.49 19.04
C ASP A 203 29.66 -2.14 18.05
N ASP A 204 28.45 -1.57 17.93
CA ASP A 204 27.46 -2.02 16.95
C ASP A 204 27.98 -1.73 15.54
N LEU A 205 28.55 -0.54 15.33
CA LEU A 205 29.19 -0.15 14.07
C LEU A 205 30.40 -1.02 13.74
N ARG A 206 31.21 -1.42 14.74
CA ARG A 206 32.37 -2.32 14.57
C ARG A 206 31.96 -3.72 14.10
N ALA A 207 30.84 -4.24 14.59
CA ALA A 207 30.28 -5.50 14.10
C ALA A 207 29.65 -5.34 12.70
N LEU A 208 28.87 -4.28 12.52
CA LEU A 208 28.09 -4.02 11.32
C LEU A 208 28.94 -3.71 10.08
N ALA A 209 29.92 -2.82 10.16
CA ALA A 209 30.54 -2.24 8.96
C ALA A 209 31.18 -3.28 7.99
N PRO A 210 31.86 -4.35 8.46
CA PRO A 210 32.32 -5.42 7.58
C PRO A 210 31.18 -6.16 6.87
N MET A 211 30.09 -6.43 7.60
CA MET A 211 28.90 -7.09 7.04
C MET A 211 28.14 -6.17 6.07
N TRP A 212 28.05 -4.88 6.36
CA TRP A 212 27.48 -3.88 5.45
C TRP A 212 28.21 -3.86 4.10
N LEU A 213 29.55 -3.90 4.11
CA LEU A 213 30.33 -4.00 2.88
C LEU A 213 30.09 -5.33 2.15
N SER A 214 30.18 -6.48 2.84
CA SER A 214 29.94 -7.81 2.25
C SER A 214 28.55 -7.92 1.63
N LYS A 215 27.50 -7.53 2.36
CA LYS A 215 26.11 -7.56 1.89
C LYS A 215 25.84 -6.54 0.78
N THR A 216 26.61 -5.45 0.71
CA THR A 216 26.58 -4.55 -0.45
C THR A 216 27.17 -5.23 -1.69
N GLU A 217 28.29 -5.95 -1.57
CA GLU A 217 28.86 -6.75 -2.68
C GLU A 217 27.88 -7.87 -3.11
N GLU A 218 27.33 -8.64 -2.18
CA GLU A 218 26.38 -9.75 -2.44
C GLU A 218 25.11 -9.29 -3.19
N VAL A 219 24.43 -8.24 -2.71
CA VAL A 219 23.22 -7.69 -3.36
C VAL A 219 23.55 -7.02 -4.70
N ARG A 220 24.74 -6.42 -4.83
CA ARG A 220 25.16 -5.76 -6.06
C ARG A 220 25.53 -6.77 -7.16
N GLU A 221 26.05 -7.93 -6.80
CA GLU A 221 26.34 -9.00 -7.76
C GLU A 221 25.08 -9.75 -8.21
N ASP A 222 24.00 -9.76 -7.40
CA ASP A 222 22.69 -10.34 -7.74
C ASP A 222 21.87 -9.47 -8.71
N ARG A 223 22.34 -9.39 -9.96
CA ARG A 223 21.68 -8.66 -11.04
C ARG A 223 20.32 -9.22 -11.44
N ALA A 224 19.99 -10.46 -11.07
CA ALA A 224 18.72 -11.08 -11.38
C ALA A 224 17.57 -10.45 -10.58
N HIS A 225 17.86 -9.98 -9.36
CA HIS A 225 16.87 -9.39 -8.45
C HIS A 225 16.96 -7.86 -8.36
N TRP A 226 17.64 -7.17 -9.29
CA TRP A 226 17.71 -5.70 -9.31
C TRP A 226 16.37 -5.00 -9.59
N ALA A 227 15.41 -5.68 -10.22
CA ALA A 227 14.15 -5.09 -10.68
C ALA A 227 13.29 -4.50 -9.53
N THR A 228 12.51 -3.47 -9.85
CA THR A 228 11.77 -2.64 -8.88
C THR A 228 10.79 -3.42 -8.00
N ASN A 229 10.27 -4.56 -8.46
CA ASN A 229 9.41 -5.45 -7.66
C ASN A 229 10.17 -6.17 -6.52
N TYR A 230 11.48 -6.39 -6.68
CA TYR A 230 12.34 -6.99 -5.65
C TYR A 230 12.97 -5.92 -4.75
N THR A 231 13.53 -4.86 -5.34
CA THR A 231 14.33 -3.85 -4.62
C THR A 231 13.58 -2.57 -4.26
N GLY A 232 12.49 -2.24 -4.96
CA GLY A 232 11.94 -0.88 -4.92
C GLY A 232 12.82 0.17 -5.59
N ASP A 233 13.90 -0.23 -6.28
CA ASP A 233 14.73 0.67 -7.09
C ASP A 233 13.90 1.17 -8.27
N ILE A 234 13.56 2.46 -8.27
CA ILE A 234 12.78 3.12 -9.32
C ILE A 234 13.48 3.09 -10.69
N TYR A 235 14.78 2.81 -10.74
CA TYR A 235 15.55 2.63 -11.96
C TYR A 235 15.75 1.16 -12.35
N GLY A 236 15.56 0.22 -11.41
CA GLY A 236 15.80 -1.21 -11.61
C GLY A 236 17.26 -1.57 -11.95
N THR A 237 18.24 -0.76 -11.51
CA THR A 237 19.67 -0.92 -11.83
C THR A 237 20.52 -1.34 -10.63
N GLY A 238 19.89 -1.73 -9.54
CA GLY A 238 20.57 -2.08 -8.28
C GLY A 238 21.24 -0.86 -7.63
N TRP A 239 20.72 0.35 -7.85
CA TRP A 239 21.34 1.59 -7.37
C TRP A 239 21.35 1.69 -5.84
N ILE A 240 20.35 1.10 -5.19
CA ILE A 240 20.17 1.08 -3.73
C ILE A 240 20.72 -0.20 -3.06
N SER A 241 21.61 -0.95 -3.72
CA SER A 241 22.22 -2.17 -3.16
C SER A 241 22.94 -1.94 -1.83
N GLU A 242 23.55 -0.76 -1.63
CA GLU A 242 24.20 -0.35 -0.36
C GLU A 242 23.23 -0.21 0.82
N MET A 243 21.97 0.15 0.56
CA MET A 243 20.93 0.31 1.57
C MET A 243 20.41 -1.06 2.03
N TYR A 244 20.34 -2.01 1.10
CA TYR A 244 20.12 -3.43 1.42
C TYR A 244 21.34 -4.04 2.11
N GLY A 245 22.55 -3.70 1.67
CA GLY A 245 23.79 -4.08 2.35
C GLY A 245 23.78 -3.66 3.83
N TYR A 246 23.34 -2.43 4.12
CA TYR A 246 23.14 -1.98 5.50
C TYR A 246 22.13 -2.84 6.25
N SER A 247 20.93 -3.00 5.67
CA SER A 247 19.78 -3.64 6.34
C SER A 247 20.02 -5.14 6.59
N PHE A 248 20.54 -5.85 5.59
CA PHE A 248 20.93 -7.26 5.71
C PHE A 248 22.18 -7.46 6.58
N GLY A 249 23.13 -6.52 6.53
CA GLY A 249 24.31 -6.54 7.40
C GLY A 249 23.94 -6.37 8.87
N ALA A 250 23.00 -5.47 9.18
CA ALA A 250 22.47 -5.25 10.52
C ALA A 250 21.72 -6.48 11.06
N ALA A 251 20.95 -7.14 10.20
CA ALA A 251 20.29 -8.40 10.51
C ALA A 251 21.30 -9.52 10.85
N GLU A 252 22.36 -9.72 10.06
CA GLU A 252 23.39 -10.76 10.34
C GLU A 252 24.18 -10.50 11.64
N VAL A 253 24.26 -9.25 12.12
CA VAL A 253 24.87 -8.91 13.43
C VAL A 253 23.86 -8.73 14.57
N GLY A 254 22.59 -9.08 14.35
CA GLY A 254 21.55 -9.09 15.39
C GLY A 254 21.08 -7.71 15.86
N LEU A 255 21.36 -6.64 15.11
CA LEU A 255 20.91 -5.29 15.45
C LEU A 255 19.43 -5.12 15.11
N ARG A 256 18.69 -4.41 15.98
CA ARG A 256 17.26 -4.13 15.74
C ARG A 256 16.89 -2.69 16.05
N HIS A 257 16.47 -1.97 15.03
CA HIS A 257 16.39 -0.52 15.05
C HIS A 257 15.23 0.00 15.92
N LYS A 258 15.39 1.24 16.39
CA LYS A 258 14.30 2.13 16.78
C LYS A 258 14.05 3.07 15.61
N ILE A 259 13.16 2.65 14.71
CA ILE A 259 12.86 3.35 13.46
C ILE A 259 12.05 4.62 13.76
N ASN A 260 12.29 5.71 13.03
CA ASN A 260 11.60 6.97 13.23
C ASN A 260 11.26 7.68 11.88
N ASP A 261 9.99 8.09 11.72
CA ASP A 261 9.45 8.80 10.54
C ASP A 261 9.03 10.25 10.88
N ASN A 262 9.69 10.83 11.89
CA ASN A 262 9.39 12.13 12.49
C ASN A 262 10.62 13.04 12.63
N LEU A 263 11.84 12.47 12.64
CA LEU A 263 13.11 13.20 12.78
C LEU A 263 13.61 13.83 11.47
N MET A 264 13.42 13.12 10.36
CA MET A 264 13.90 13.47 9.02
C MET A 264 12.72 13.70 8.09
N ILE A 265 12.83 14.64 7.15
CA ILE A 265 11.83 14.85 6.10
C ILE A 265 12.48 15.28 4.77
N TYR A 266 11.86 14.89 3.65
CA TYR A 266 12.20 15.43 2.34
C TYR A 266 11.51 16.79 2.12
N PRO A 267 12.22 17.85 1.71
CA PRO A 267 11.59 19.03 1.13
C PRO A 267 10.59 18.63 0.02
N GLY A 268 9.45 19.32 -0.02
CA GLY A 268 8.28 18.94 -0.81
C GLY A 268 7.22 18.15 0.00
N TYR A 269 7.61 17.45 1.07
CA TYR A 269 6.68 16.64 1.86
C TYR A 269 6.05 17.49 2.99
N ILE A 270 4.79 17.17 3.34
CA ILE A 270 4.07 17.87 4.41
C ILE A 270 4.42 17.24 5.76
N PRO A 271 5.02 17.99 6.72
CA PRO A 271 5.38 17.44 8.02
C PRO A 271 4.13 17.15 8.86
N ARG A 272 4.14 16.04 9.60
CA ARG A 272 3.04 15.65 10.49
C ARG A 272 2.76 16.75 11.54
N GLU A 273 1.51 16.86 11.96
CA GLU A 273 1.07 17.90 12.89
C GLU A 273 1.79 17.76 14.25
N GLY A 274 2.37 18.86 14.75
CA GLY A 274 3.12 18.89 16.01
C GLY A 274 4.48 18.17 16.01
N VAL A 275 4.86 17.49 14.93
CA VAL A 275 6.19 16.89 14.73
C VAL A 275 7.12 17.93 14.10
N GLU A 276 8.15 18.38 14.81
CA GLU A 276 9.21 19.23 14.25
C GLU A 276 10.41 18.37 13.83
N PRO A 277 10.71 18.22 12.53
CA PRO A 277 11.83 17.42 12.05
C PRO A 277 13.15 18.16 12.30
N ILE A 278 14.17 17.46 12.81
CA ILE A 278 15.49 18.04 13.08
C ILE A 278 16.47 17.89 11.91
N LEU A 279 16.06 17.23 10.83
CA LEU A 279 16.88 16.92 9.66
C LEU A 279 16.07 17.07 8.36
N LEU A 280 16.62 17.71 7.34
CA LEU A 280 16.08 17.67 5.96
C LEU A 280 16.98 16.79 5.10
N HIS A 281 16.39 16.01 4.19
CA HIS A 281 17.12 15.28 3.15
C HIS A 281 16.67 15.77 1.77
N TYR A 282 17.53 16.43 1.00
CA TYR A 282 17.16 17.07 -0.28
C TYR A 282 17.53 16.25 -1.54
N GLY A 283 17.52 14.92 -1.42
CA GLY A 283 17.78 14.00 -2.53
C GLY A 283 16.67 13.91 -3.59
N LEU A 284 15.50 14.50 -3.35
CA LEU A 284 14.36 14.54 -4.27
C LEU A 284 14.09 15.98 -4.78
N PRO A 285 13.57 16.16 -6.01
CA PRO A 285 13.18 17.47 -6.53
C PRO A 285 11.93 18.00 -5.82
N PHE A 286 11.86 19.32 -5.62
CA PHE A 286 10.73 19.97 -4.95
C PHE A 286 10.45 21.39 -5.47
N SER A 287 9.23 21.88 -5.23
CA SER A 287 8.74 23.17 -5.74
C SER A 287 8.11 24.04 -4.66
N VAL A 288 8.04 25.35 -4.96
CA VAL A 288 7.41 26.40 -4.16
C VAL A 288 6.75 27.39 -5.12
N GLY A 289 5.48 27.15 -5.45
CA GLY A 289 4.81 27.87 -6.55
C GLY A 289 5.52 27.63 -7.89
N ASN A 290 5.90 28.70 -8.58
CA ASN A 290 6.59 28.65 -9.88
C ASN A 290 8.12 28.46 -9.76
N TRP A 291 8.67 28.38 -8.56
CA TRP A 291 10.09 28.10 -8.31
C TRP A 291 10.26 26.60 -7.99
N SER A 292 11.38 26.01 -8.40
CA SER A 292 11.73 24.61 -8.10
C SER A 292 13.24 24.43 -7.93
N PHE A 293 13.63 23.32 -7.29
CA PHE A 293 15.02 22.89 -7.16
C PHE A 293 15.13 21.37 -7.32
N SER A 294 16.19 20.94 -8.00
CA SER A 294 16.59 19.53 -8.11
C SER A 294 18.11 19.43 -7.90
N LYS A 295 18.54 18.60 -6.93
CA LYS A 295 19.96 18.33 -6.68
C LYS A 295 20.69 17.82 -7.95
N LEU A 296 20.00 17.08 -8.82
CA LEU A 296 20.58 16.53 -10.06
C LEU A 296 20.84 17.59 -11.14
N GLU A 297 20.14 18.71 -11.15
CA GLU A 297 20.41 19.84 -12.07
C GLU A 297 21.76 20.53 -11.75
N HIS A 298 22.29 20.30 -10.55
CA HIS A 298 23.54 20.85 -10.05
C HIS A 298 24.65 19.78 -9.89
N HIS A 299 24.64 18.72 -10.72
CA HIS A 299 25.63 17.64 -10.64
C HIS A 299 27.07 18.14 -10.87
N GLU A 300 27.33 18.76 -12.02
CA GLU A 300 28.67 19.28 -12.37
C GLU A 300 28.99 20.64 -11.71
N ASP A 301 28.12 21.16 -10.85
CA ASP A 301 28.07 22.59 -10.55
C ASP A 301 29.20 23.06 -9.60
N ASN A 302 30.17 23.76 -10.16
CA ASN A 302 31.37 24.27 -9.48
C ASN A 302 31.11 25.49 -8.55
N ILE A 303 29.85 25.70 -8.15
CA ILE A 303 29.33 26.89 -7.43
C ILE A 303 30.08 27.26 -6.14
N VAL A 304 30.75 26.31 -5.49
CA VAL A 304 31.63 26.54 -4.34
C VAL A 304 32.77 27.49 -4.70
N TYR A 305 33.34 27.33 -5.90
CA TYR A 305 34.51 28.07 -6.38
C TYR A 305 34.13 29.33 -7.18
N ASP A 306 32.85 29.51 -7.54
CA ASP A 306 32.34 30.69 -8.26
C ASP A 306 31.95 31.82 -7.28
N CYS A 307 32.92 32.65 -6.90
CA CYS A 307 32.71 33.80 -6.01
C CYS A 307 31.49 34.66 -6.41
N GLY A 308 30.52 34.80 -5.49
CA GLY A 308 29.32 35.61 -5.67
C GLY A 308 28.15 34.91 -6.38
N ARG A 309 28.31 33.64 -6.77
CA ARG A 309 27.23 32.78 -7.29
C ARG A 309 26.50 32.07 -6.15
N LEU A 310 25.20 31.86 -6.30
CA LEU A 310 24.30 31.19 -5.35
C LEU A 310 23.21 30.42 -6.12
N PHE A 311 22.55 29.46 -5.45
CA PHE A 311 21.36 28.80 -6.01
C PHE A 311 20.20 29.80 -6.19
N PRO A 312 19.28 29.59 -7.15
CA PRO A 312 18.20 30.52 -7.46
C PRO A 312 17.37 30.91 -6.22
N GLU A 313 17.12 32.22 -6.04
CA GLU A 313 16.42 32.70 -4.83
C GLU A 313 14.99 32.14 -4.74
N PRO A 314 14.62 31.46 -3.63
CA PRO A 314 13.26 30.95 -3.44
C PRO A 314 12.29 32.08 -3.01
N PRO A 315 10.96 31.86 -3.15
CA PRO A 315 9.95 32.81 -2.68
C PRO A 315 10.07 33.14 -1.19
N TYR A 316 9.75 34.38 -0.83
CA TYR A 316 10.04 34.92 0.49
C TYR A 316 8.97 34.51 1.53
N PRO A 317 9.30 34.48 2.83
CA PRO A 317 8.37 34.14 3.93
C PRO A 317 7.04 34.90 4.02
N ARG A 318 6.93 36.04 3.33
CA ARG A 318 5.67 36.80 3.17
C ARG A 318 4.82 36.22 2.04
N GLU A 319 5.44 36.02 0.88
CA GLU A 319 4.82 35.48 -0.32
C GLU A 319 4.23 34.07 -0.04
N LEU A 320 4.88 33.25 0.80
CA LEU A 320 4.33 31.96 1.26
C LEU A 320 3.06 32.08 2.13
N LYS A 321 2.95 33.15 2.94
CA LYS A 321 1.76 33.39 3.79
C LYS A 321 0.57 33.90 2.98
N GLU A 322 0.84 34.59 1.88
CA GLU A 322 -0.13 35.12 0.94
C GLU A 322 -0.57 34.04 -0.09
N MET A 323 0.30 33.05 -0.38
CA MET A 323 0.07 31.97 -1.35
C MET A 323 -0.72 30.77 -0.80
N GLU A 324 -0.42 30.31 0.42
CA GLU A 324 -1.05 29.11 1.02
C GLU A 324 -1.78 29.48 2.31
N GLY A 325 -3.04 29.06 2.41
CA GLY A 325 -3.92 29.27 3.55
C GLY A 325 -3.74 28.23 4.66
N ASP A 326 -3.54 26.96 4.28
CA ASP A 326 -3.45 25.83 5.19
C ASP A 326 -2.16 25.87 6.05
N PRO A 327 -2.24 25.77 7.38
CA PRO A 327 -1.06 25.85 8.25
C PRO A 327 0.00 24.76 8.00
N ASN A 328 -0.40 23.53 7.65
CA ASN A 328 0.51 22.40 7.48
C ASN A 328 1.20 22.44 6.11
N LYS A 329 0.47 22.75 5.04
CA LYS A 329 1.05 23.00 3.70
C LYS A 329 1.96 24.23 3.72
N ARG A 330 1.54 25.34 4.33
CA ARG A 330 2.38 26.54 4.49
C ARG A 330 3.67 26.21 5.27
N ARG A 331 3.58 25.34 6.28
CA ARG A 331 4.73 24.83 7.03
C ARG A 331 5.66 23.96 6.18
N ALA A 332 5.13 23.13 5.27
CA ALA A 332 5.93 22.42 4.27
C ALA A 332 6.70 23.41 3.36
N LEU A 333 6.02 24.43 2.82
CA LEU A 333 6.67 25.48 2.02
C LEU A 333 7.76 26.23 2.79
N PHE A 334 7.60 26.42 4.11
CA PHE A 334 8.66 26.97 4.95
C PHE A 334 9.90 26.06 5.00
N LEU A 335 9.75 24.74 5.15
CA LEU A 335 10.87 23.79 5.11
C LEU A 335 11.58 23.79 3.74
N ASN A 336 10.82 23.87 2.65
CA ASN A 336 11.35 23.94 1.29
C ASN A 336 12.29 25.14 1.11
N ILE A 337 11.86 26.33 1.55
CA ILE A 337 12.71 27.52 1.45
C ILE A 337 13.81 27.53 2.53
N GLU A 338 13.59 26.94 3.70
CA GLU A 338 14.62 26.80 4.75
C GLU A 338 15.83 26.01 4.23
N CYS A 339 15.59 24.97 3.43
CA CYS A 339 16.63 24.16 2.80
C CYS A 339 17.57 24.99 1.91
N ILE A 340 17.05 25.64 0.86
CA ILE A 340 17.89 26.38 -0.09
C ILE A 340 18.48 27.67 0.51
N ASN A 341 17.74 28.34 1.40
CA ASN A 341 18.30 29.49 2.11
C ASN A 341 19.45 29.09 3.05
N SER A 342 19.43 27.89 3.63
CA SER A 342 20.56 27.36 4.41
C SER A 342 21.75 26.99 3.54
N LEU A 343 21.54 26.40 2.35
CA LEU A 343 22.61 26.15 1.37
C LEU A 343 23.26 27.47 0.92
N ASN A 344 22.46 28.47 0.58
CA ASN A 344 22.96 29.78 0.13
C ASN A 344 23.65 30.58 1.25
N GLU A 345 23.20 30.46 2.51
CA GLU A 345 23.92 31.00 3.67
C GLU A 345 25.29 30.31 3.85
N GLY A 346 25.34 28.98 3.73
CA GLY A 346 26.59 28.21 3.78
C GLY A 346 27.57 28.60 2.68
N LEU A 347 27.11 28.73 1.43
CA LEU A 347 27.91 29.23 0.30
C LEU A 347 28.44 30.65 0.54
N LEU A 348 27.62 31.57 1.07
CA LEU A 348 28.06 32.93 1.40
C LEU A 348 29.16 32.95 2.48
N LEU A 349 29.05 32.11 3.50
CA LEU A 349 30.05 32.00 4.57
C LEU A 349 31.34 31.32 4.08
N HIS A 350 31.23 30.28 3.26
CA HIS A 350 32.36 29.65 2.60
C HIS A 350 33.11 30.66 1.70
N GLN A 351 32.41 31.31 0.77
CA GLN A 351 33.00 32.31 -0.13
C GLN A 351 33.69 33.45 0.65
N ALA A 352 33.07 33.93 1.74
CA ALA A 352 33.67 34.95 2.60
C ALA A 352 34.95 34.47 3.32
N ALA A 353 35.01 33.21 3.74
CA ALA A 353 36.21 32.62 4.35
C ALA A 353 37.35 32.44 3.36
N HIS A 354 37.04 32.14 2.09
CA HIS A 354 38.03 31.92 1.01
C HIS A 354 38.38 33.20 0.24
N GLY A 355 38.11 34.38 0.84
CA GLY A 355 38.56 35.67 0.32
C GLY A 355 37.79 36.21 -0.89
N CYS A 356 36.62 35.64 -1.25
CA CYS A 356 35.82 36.17 -2.34
C CYS A 356 35.42 37.64 -2.09
N PRO A 357 35.35 38.48 -3.15
CA PRO A 357 34.80 39.83 -3.04
C PRO A 357 33.38 39.81 -2.46
N LYS A 358 33.06 40.80 -1.61
CA LYS A 358 31.72 40.94 -1.03
C LYS A 358 30.68 41.04 -2.17
N PRO A 359 29.66 40.16 -2.23
CA PRO A 359 28.70 40.15 -3.33
C PRO A 359 27.86 41.45 -3.37
N LYS A 360 27.42 41.83 -4.57
CA LYS A 360 26.59 43.02 -4.79
C LYS A 360 25.30 42.93 -3.98
N TRP A 361 24.95 44.01 -3.28
CA TRP A 361 23.78 44.07 -2.40
C TRP A 361 22.47 43.79 -3.15
N SER A 362 21.58 42.99 -2.53
CA SER A 362 20.28 42.59 -3.11
C SER A 362 19.21 42.38 -2.03
N LYS A 363 17.93 42.29 -2.43
CA LYS A 363 16.80 41.90 -1.56
C LYS A 363 17.11 40.58 -0.82
N TYR A 364 17.69 39.62 -1.55
CA TYR A 364 18.00 38.30 -1.05
C TYR A 364 19.10 38.30 0.02
N LEU A 365 20.21 39.01 -0.22
CA LEU A 365 21.30 39.13 0.77
C LEU A 365 20.88 39.90 2.03
N SER A 366 19.93 40.83 1.89
CA SER A 366 19.30 41.50 3.03
C SER A 366 18.43 40.52 3.83
N PHE A 367 17.65 39.67 3.15
CA PHE A 367 16.84 38.63 3.78
C PHE A 367 17.68 37.57 4.51
N LEU A 368 18.74 37.04 3.89
CA LEU A 368 19.66 36.08 4.54
C LEU A 368 20.45 36.68 5.72
N ARG A 369 20.37 38.00 5.94
CA ARG A 369 20.92 38.70 7.12
C ARG A 369 19.83 39.23 8.06
N SER A 370 18.57 38.89 7.82
CA SER A 370 17.42 39.39 8.57
C SER A 370 17.12 38.56 9.82
N LYS A 371 16.53 39.21 10.84
CA LYS A 371 15.98 38.52 12.02
C LYS A 371 14.94 37.45 11.64
N THR A 372 14.16 37.68 10.57
CA THR A 372 13.17 36.72 10.06
C THR A 372 13.83 35.41 9.61
N PHE A 373 14.93 35.49 8.88
CA PHE A 373 15.67 34.30 8.44
C PHE A 373 16.37 33.61 9.61
N ALA A 374 16.97 34.37 10.54
CA ALA A 374 17.59 33.83 11.74
C ALA A 374 16.59 33.07 12.64
N GLU A 375 15.35 33.55 12.76
CA GLU A 375 14.27 32.84 13.47
C GLU A 375 13.80 31.58 12.72
N LEU A 376 13.63 31.65 11.39
CA LEU A 376 13.28 30.47 10.58
C LEU A 376 14.33 29.37 10.70
N THR A 377 15.62 29.71 10.67
CA THR A 377 16.75 28.77 10.72
C THR A 377 17.36 28.58 12.12
N LYS A 378 16.68 29.00 13.20
CA LYS A 378 17.17 28.74 14.56
C LYS A 378 17.22 27.23 14.86
N PRO A 379 18.16 26.75 15.69
CA PRO A 379 18.21 25.34 16.08
C PRO A 379 16.86 24.84 16.62
N LYS A 380 16.39 23.74 16.07
CA LYS A 380 15.18 23.03 16.49
C LYS A 380 15.52 22.09 17.63
N GLN A 381 14.56 21.90 18.54
CA GLN A 381 14.68 20.94 19.63
C GLN A 381 13.70 19.79 19.41
N LEU A 382 14.06 18.61 19.91
CA LEU A 382 13.21 17.41 19.84
C LEU A 382 11.90 17.62 20.60
N THR A 383 10.78 17.67 19.89
CA THR A 383 9.46 17.66 20.53
C THR A 383 9.11 16.24 21.00
N PRO A 384 8.18 16.06 21.95
CA PRO A 384 7.68 14.72 22.32
C PRO A 384 7.14 13.92 21.14
N ARG A 385 6.50 14.58 20.14
CA ARG A 385 6.06 13.91 18.90
C ARG A 385 7.23 13.58 17.97
N SER A 386 8.28 14.41 17.91
CA SER A 386 9.51 14.08 17.15
C SER A 386 10.23 12.86 17.74
N ARG A 387 10.18 12.69 19.07
CA ARG A 387 10.69 11.51 19.79
C ARG A 387 9.77 10.28 19.72
N GLN A 388 8.56 10.38 19.16
CA GLN A 388 7.72 9.21 18.92
C GLN A 388 8.36 8.35 17.82
N MET A 389 8.91 7.20 18.22
CA MET A 389 9.39 6.18 17.29
C MET A 389 8.22 5.57 16.55
N MET A 390 8.50 4.94 15.41
CA MET A 390 7.60 3.92 14.88
C MET A 390 7.58 2.74 15.84
N GLU A 391 6.43 2.08 15.95
CA GLU A 391 6.26 0.88 16.78
C GLU A 391 6.94 -0.31 16.10
N VAL A 392 8.25 -0.40 16.28
CA VAL A 392 9.03 -1.60 15.96
C VAL A 392 8.64 -2.66 16.98
N GLU A 393 7.86 -3.64 16.52
CA GLU A 393 7.31 -4.76 17.28
C GLU A 393 8.40 -5.71 17.81
N VAL A 394 9.21 -5.22 18.74
CA VAL A 394 10.12 -6.05 19.52
C VAL A 394 9.28 -6.85 20.50
N GLN A 395 8.88 -8.05 20.10
CA GLN A 395 8.35 -9.06 21.00
C GLN A 395 9.31 -9.24 22.17
N LYS A 396 8.93 -8.70 23.33
CA LYS A 396 9.36 -9.22 24.62
C LYS A 396 8.15 -9.85 25.27
N GLN A 397 8.09 -11.18 25.23
CA GLN A 397 7.47 -11.91 26.32
C GLN A 397 8.33 -11.66 27.55
N ASP A 398 7.82 -10.88 28.50
CA ASP A 398 8.29 -10.90 29.87
C ASP A 398 7.11 -10.63 30.81
N VAL A 399 7.16 -11.15 32.03
CA VAL A 399 5.95 -11.37 32.84
C VAL A 399 5.71 -10.23 33.84
N GLY A 400 4.58 -9.54 33.67
CA GLY A 400 4.05 -8.60 34.67
C GLY A 400 2.86 -7.80 34.17
N GLU A 401 1.66 -8.06 34.71
CA GLU A 401 0.51 -7.16 34.55
C GLU A 401 0.71 -5.91 35.44
N PRO A 402 0.26 -4.74 34.97
CA PRO A 402 -1.06 -4.27 35.41
C PRO A 402 -1.94 -3.68 34.28
N GLU A 403 -3.25 -3.68 34.53
CA GLU A 403 -4.33 -3.03 33.76
C GLU A 403 -4.20 -2.97 32.23
N LYS A 404 -4.75 -3.98 31.56
CA LYS A 404 -4.83 -4.08 30.10
C LYS A 404 -5.74 -3.00 29.50
N SER A 405 -5.14 -1.97 28.91
CA SER A 405 -5.76 -1.25 27.79
C SER A 405 -5.92 -2.23 26.63
N TYR A 406 -7.14 -2.71 26.39
CA TYR A 406 -7.44 -3.58 25.25
C TYR A 406 -7.17 -2.86 23.91
N PRO A 407 -6.68 -3.57 22.88
CA PRO A 407 -6.33 -2.97 21.60
C PRO A 407 -7.58 -2.44 20.87
N LYS A 408 -7.41 -1.36 20.11
CA LYS A 408 -8.50 -0.70 19.38
C LYS A 408 -9.01 -1.55 18.21
N ILE A 409 -10.33 -1.62 18.09
CA ILE A 409 -11.04 -2.39 17.06
C ILE A 409 -11.87 -1.45 16.18
N HIS A 410 -11.99 -1.77 14.89
CA HIS A 410 -12.95 -1.16 13.98
C HIS A 410 -13.61 -2.23 13.11
N THR A 411 -14.94 -2.25 13.04
CA THR A 411 -15.71 -3.20 12.24
C THR A 411 -16.06 -2.59 10.87
N ILE A 412 -15.82 -3.32 9.79
CA ILE A 412 -16.16 -2.91 8.42
C ILE A 412 -16.98 -3.99 7.70
N PHE A 413 -17.89 -3.58 6.83
CA PHE A 413 -18.68 -4.48 5.99
C PHE A 413 -18.97 -3.83 4.63
N SER A 414 -19.09 -4.65 3.58
CA SER A 414 -19.28 -4.18 2.20
C SER A 414 -20.75 -4.27 1.75
N THR A 415 -21.20 -3.29 0.96
CA THR A 415 -22.58 -3.16 0.47
C THR A 415 -22.63 -2.47 -0.90
N GLU A 416 -23.71 -2.65 -1.66
CA GLU A 416 -24.01 -1.87 -2.87
C GLU A 416 -25.23 -0.95 -2.65
N CYS A 417 -25.34 0.17 -3.39
CA CYS A 417 -26.52 1.05 -3.38
C CYS A 417 -27.80 0.31 -3.85
N SER A 418 -28.50 -0.39 -2.96
CA SER A 418 -29.75 -1.09 -3.31
C SER A 418 -30.63 -1.39 -2.08
N PRO A 419 -31.97 -1.47 -2.25
CA PRO A 419 -32.90 -1.84 -1.17
C PRO A 419 -32.58 -3.20 -0.51
N TYR A 420 -31.92 -4.11 -1.23
CA TYR A 420 -31.46 -5.39 -0.72
C TYR A 420 -30.42 -5.21 0.41
N PHE A 421 -29.41 -4.37 0.19
CA PHE A 421 -28.38 -4.08 1.19
C PHE A 421 -28.86 -3.09 2.25
N ASP A 422 -29.92 -2.32 2.01
CA ASP A 422 -30.48 -1.39 3.00
C ASP A 422 -31.03 -2.13 4.23
N TRP A 423 -31.85 -3.16 4.05
CA TRP A 423 -32.39 -3.91 5.20
C TRP A 423 -31.35 -4.79 5.88
N GLN A 424 -30.37 -5.31 5.13
CA GLN A 424 -29.19 -5.99 5.67
C GLN A 424 -28.35 -5.04 6.55
N THR A 425 -28.10 -3.81 6.06
CA THR A 425 -27.45 -2.75 6.83
C THR A 425 -28.19 -2.47 8.14
N VAL A 426 -29.52 -2.36 8.11
CA VAL A 426 -30.33 -2.13 9.31
C VAL A 426 -30.20 -3.28 10.33
N GLY A 427 -30.23 -4.54 9.88
CA GLY A 427 -30.04 -5.73 10.73
C GLY A 427 -28.65 -5.80 11.38
N LEU A 428 -27.60 -5.69 10.56
CA LEU A 428 -26.22 -5.74 11.05
C LEU A 428 -25.88 -4.58 11.98
N VAL A 429 -26.27 -3.34 11.64
CA VAL A 429 -25.98 -2.16 12.47
C VAL A 429 -26.79 -2.18 13.77
N HIS A 430 -28.04 -2.65 13.76
CA HIS A 430 -28.82 -2.80 15.00
C HIS A 430 -28.18 -3.84 15.94
N SER A 431 -27.88 -5.03 15.40
CA SER A 431 -27.29 -6.13 16.17
C SER A 431 -25.86 -5.84 16.64
N PHE A 432 -25.05 -5.10 15.89
CA PHE A 432 -23.75 -4.58 16.33
C PHE A 432 -23.88 -3.82 17.67
N HIS A 433 -24.83 -2.88 17.77
CA HIS A 433 -25.04 -2.10 18.99
C HIS A 433 -25.60 -2.95 20.14
N LEU A 434 -26.55 -3.85 19.88
CA LEU A 434 -27.11 -4.74 20.92
C LEU A 434 -26.08 -5.75 21.44
N SER A 435 -25.18 -6.25 20.59
CA SER A 435 -24.15 -7.21 20.97
C SER A 435 -23.09 -6.65 21.91
N GLY A 436 -23.00 -5.32 22.06
CA GLY A 436 -21.94 -4.66 22.83
C GLY A 436 -20.56 -4.71 22.16
N GLN A 437 -20.50 -4.85 20.84
CA GLN A 437 -19.23 -4.92 20.09
C GLN A 437 -18.37 -3.66 20.35
N PRO A 438 -17.13 -3.81 20.83
CA PRO A 438 -16.24 -2.67 21.04
C PRO A 438 -15.74 -2.07 19.73
N GLY A 439 -15.55 -0.75 19.73
CA GLY A 439 -15.03 0.00 18.58
C GLY A 439 -16.12 0.70 17.76
N ASN A 440 -15.73 1.22 16.60
CA ASN A 440 -16.63 1.84 15.63
C ASN A 440 -17.01 0.85 14.52
N ILE A 441 -18.18 1.03 13.92
CA ILE A 441 -18.58 0.35 12.67
C ILE A 441 -18.52 1.31 11.48
N THR A 442 -18.16 0.83 10.29
CA THR A 442 -18.28 1.59 9.04
C THR A 442 -18.71 0.70 7.89
N ARG A 443 -19.79 1.12 7.22
CA ARG A 443 -20.25 0.53 5.96
C ARG A 443 -19.38 1.04 4.82
N LEU A 444 -18.86 0.13 4.01
CA LEU A 444 -18.25 0.45 2.73
C LEU A 444 -19.33 0.29 1.66
N LEU A 445 -19.68 1.37 0.98
CA LEU A 445 -20.85 1.44 0.10
C LEU A 445 -20.39 1.70 -1.35
N SER A 446 -20.42 0.64 -2.17
CA SER A 446 -20.07 0.66 -3.59
C SER A 446 -21.25 1.04 -4.46
N CYS A 447 -21.14 2.11 -5.25
CA CYS A 447 -22.23 2.60 -6.11
C CYS A 447 -21.72 3.08 -7.46
N THR A 448 -22.54 2.99 -8.51
CA THR A 448 -22.32 3.81 -9.71
C THR A 448 -22.61 5.28 -9.38
N GLU A 449 -22.17 6.22 -10.22
CA GLU A 449 -22.58 7.61 -10.01
C GLU A 449 -24.10 7.78 -10.17
N GLU A 450 -24.74 6.96 -11.01
CA GLU A 450 -26.17 7.00 -11.31
C GLU A 450 -26.98 6.54 -10.09
N ASP A 451 -26.66 5.38 -9.54
CA ASP A 451 -27.32 4.85 -8.32
C ASP A 451 -27.15 5.83 -7.16
N LEU A 452 -25.95 6.39 -6.98
CA LEU A 452 -25.63 7.30 -5.87
C LEU A 452 -26.39 8.64 -5.94
N LYS A 453 -26.89 9.05 -7.11
CA LYS A 453 -27.72 10.27 -7.29
C LYS A 453 -29.18 10.05 -6.83
N GLU A 454 -29.70 8.82 -6.89
CA GLU A 454 -31.09 8.49 -6.51
C GLU A 454 -31.22 7.68 -5.20
N TYR A 455 -30.10 7.20 -4.65
CA TYR A 455 -30.03 6.43 -3.42
C TYR A 455 -30.57 7.23 -2.20
N LYS A 456 -31.11 6.49 -1.22
CA LYS A 456 -31.79 7.08 -0.04
C LYS A 456 -31.23 6.58 1.29
N GLY A 457 -30.64 5.38 1.32
CA GLY A 457 -30.08 4.76 2.52
C GLY A 457 -28.76 5.36 3.00
N HIS A 458 -28.48 6.64 2.75
CA HIS A 458 -27.25 7.31 3.19
C HIS A 458 -27.09 7.32 4.72
N ASP A 459 -28.18 7.42 5.47
CA ASP A 459 -28.18 7.56 6.93
C ASP A 459 -28.28 6.23 7.71
N LEU A 460 -28.22 5.09 7.02
CA LEU A 460 -28.35 3.75 7.64
C LEU A 460 -27.14 3.34 8.50
N ALA A 461 -25.95 3.90 8.21
CA ALA A 461 -24.70 3.57 8.88
C ALA A 461 -23.68 4.71 8.71
N PRO A 462 -22.66 4.86 9.58
CA PRO A 462 -21.44 5.57 9.23
C PRO A 462 -20.86 4.95 7.95
N THR A 463 -20.77 5.74 6.87
CA THR A 463 -20.58 5.21 5.51
C THR A 463 -19.35 5.82 4.84
N HIS A 464 -18.48 4.97 4.30
CA HIS A 464 -17.44 5.32 3.34
C HIS A 464 -17.92 4.99 1.93
N TYR A 465 -17.95 5.97 1.05
CA TYR A 465 -18.40 5.80 -0.33
C TYR A 465 -17.27 5.28 -1.22
N VAL A 466 -17.61 4.37 -2.14
CA VAL A 466 -16.67 3.67 -3.00
C VAL A 466 -17.23 3.66 -4.44
N PRO A 467 -16.42 3.91 -5.47
CA PRO A 467 -16.82 3.65 -6.85
C PRO A 467 -17.12 2.16 -7.06
N SER A 468 -18.29 1.82 -7.60
CA SER A 468 -18.63 0.42 -7.86
C SER A 468 -17.68 -0.20 -8.89
N MET A 469 -17.14 -1.37 -8.53
CA MET A 469 -16.39 -2.25 -9.43
C MET A 469 -17.26 -3.43 -9.91
N SER A 470 -18.58 -3.43 -9.65
CA SER A 470 -19.52 -4.50 -10.05
C SER A 470 -19.50 -4.77 -11.56
N ARG A 471 -19.00 -3.81 -12.36
CA ARG A 471 -18.66 -4.01 -13.76
C ARG A 471 -17.19 -3.63 -14.00
N HIS A 472 -16.36 -4.59 -14.35
CA HIS A 472 -14.91 -4.40 -14.46
C HIS A 472 -14.57 -3.43 -15.62
N PRO A 473 -13.80 -2.34 -15.40
CA PRO A 473 -13.70 -1.21 -16.33
C PRO A 473 -13.00 -1.52 -17.66
N LEU A 474 -12.16 -2.57 -17.73
CA LEU A 474 -11.41 -2.92 -18.95
C LEU A 474 -12.05 -4.04 -19.78
N THR A 475 -12.75 -4.98 -19.14
CA THR A 475 -13.38 -6.14 -19.83
C THR A 475 -14.89 -6.03 -19.96
N GLY A 476 -15.54 -5.21 -19.14
CA GLY A 476 -16.99 -5.09 -19.07
C GLY A 476 -17.70 -6.28 -18.39
N ASP A 477 -16.95 -7.26 -17.84
CA ASP A 477 -17.46 -8.37 -17.02
C ASP A 477 -18.28 -7.84 -15.84
N TRP A 478 -19.32 -8.56 -15.45
CA TRP A 478 -20.21 -8.18 -14.36
C TRP A 478 -20.06 -9.16 -13.20
N TYR A 479 -19.44 -8.68 -12.12
CA TYR A 479 -19.08 -9.50 -10.96
C TYR A 479 -19.13 -8.67 -9.66
N PRO A 480 -20.32 -8.48 -9.05
CA PRO A 480 -20.51 -7.62 -7.88
C PRO A 480 -19.65 -7.93 -6.65
N ALA A 481 -19.24 -9.19 -6.43
CA ALA A 481 -18.50 -9.57 -5.23
C ALA A 481 -17.09 -8.95 -5.15
N ILE A 482 -16.49 -8.54 -6.29
CA ILE A 482 -15.22 -7.80 -6.33
C ILE A 482 -15.27 -6.47 -5.55
N ASN A 483 -16.46 -5.93 -5.28
CA ASN A 483 -16.61 -4.76 -4.42
C ASN A 483 -16.03 -4.99 -3.03
N LYS A 484 -16.09 -6.19 -2.45
CA LYS A 484 -15.58 -6.44 -1.09
C LYS A 484 -14.07 -6.12 -0.99
N PRO A 485 -13.16 -6.72 -1.79
CA PRO A 485 -11.75 -6.31 -1.80
C PRO A 485 -11.52 -4.89 -2.33
N ALA A 486 -12.22 -4.46 -3.39
CA ALA A 486 -12.03 -3.12 -3.96
C ALA A 486 -12.37 -1.98 -2.98
N ALA A 487 -13.46 -2.15 -2.21
CA ALA A 487 -13.89 -1.21 -1.18
C ALA A 487 -12.92 -1.17 0.00
N ILE A 488 -12.33 -2.30 0.39
CA ILE A 488 -11.29 -2.38 1.42
C ILE A 488 -10.03 -1.62 0.97
N VAL A 489 -9.57 -1.84 -0.28
CA VAL A 489 -8.46 -1.07 -0.87
C VAL A 489 -8.79 0.43 -0.89
N HIS A 490 -9.99 0.81 -1.32
CA HIS A 490 -10.43 2.20 -1.36
C HIS A 490 -10.48 2.84 0.04
N TRP A 491 -10.94 2.11 1.06
CA TRP A 491 -11.00 2.56 2.45
C TRP A 491 -9.61 2.80 3.04
N LEU A 492 -8.70 1.83 2.92
CA LEU A 492 -7.33 1.94 3.43
C LEU A 492 -6.54 3.12 2.85
N ASN A 493 -6.79 3.46 1.59
CA ASN A 493 -6.09 4.56 0.90
C ASN A 493 -6.65 5.96 1.25
N HIS A 494 -7.88 6.04 1.77
CA HIS A 494 -8.57 7.32 2.03
C HIS A 494 -8.89 7.59 3.51
N VAL A 495 -8.94 6.56 4.37
CA VAL A 495 -9.34 6.67 5.77
C VAL A 495 -8.15 6.44 6.70
N LYS A 496 -7.90 7.42 7.58
CA LYS A 496 -6.97 7.27 8.70
C LYS A 496 -7.71 6.64 9.88
N THR A 497 -7.49 5.35 10.10
CA THR A 497 -7.92 4.65 11.33
C THR A 497 -6.77 4.57 12.33
N ASP A 498 -7.11 4.63 13.62
CA ASP A 498 -6.23 4.34 14.75
C ASP A 498 -6.53 2.98 15.41
N ALA A 499 -7.34 2.14 14.74
CA ALA A 499 -7.60 0.77 15.16
C ALA A 499 -6.44 -0.18 14.79
N GLU A 500 -6.08 -1.03 15.75
CA GLU A 500 -5.07 -2.08 15.60
C GLU A 500 -5.66 -3.32 14.92
N TYR A 501 -6.91 -3.66 15.23
CA TYR A 501 -7.61 -4.80 14.64
C TYR A 501 -8.84 -4.37 13.84
N ILE A 502 -9.01 -4.99 12.69
CA ILE A 502 -10.19 -4.82 11.84
C ILE A 502 -11.00 -6.12 11.87
N VAL A 503 -12.30 -5.99 12.15
CA VAL A 503 -13.29 -7.06 12.01
C VAL A 503 -14.03 -6.83 10.69
N ILE A 504 -13.91 -7.75 9.75
CA ILE A 504 -14.59 -7.69 8.45
C ILE A 504 -15.77 -8.65 8.51
N LEU A 505 -16.97 -8.14 8.20
CA LEU A 505 -18.23 -8.88 8.17
C LEU A 505 -18.88 -8.77 6.79
N ASP A 506 -19.77 -9.71 6.47
CA ASP A 506 -20.72 -9.58 5.36
C ASP A 506 -22.02 -8.91 5.84
N ALA A 507 -22.77 -8.31 4.91
CA ALA A 507 -23.96 -7.52 5.27
C ALA A 507 -25.12 -8.38 5.79
N ASP A 508 -25.21 -9.64 5.39
CA ASP A 508 -26.21 -10.61 5.84
C ASP A 508 -25.81 -11.36 7.13
N MET A 509 -25.28 -10.60 8.10
CA MET A 509 -24.88 -11.09 9.40
C MET A 509 -25.65 -10.39 10.54
N ILE A 510 -26.08 -11.17 11.54
CA ILE A 510 -26.62 -10.66 12.82
C ILE A 510 -25.63 -10.97 13.93
N MET A 511 -25.21 -9.95 14.69
CA MET A 511 -24.34 -10.12 15.85
C MET A 511 -25.14 -10.47 17.11
N ARG A 512 -24.71 -11.52 17.82
CA ARG A 512 -25.32 -12.02 19.06
C ARG A 512 -24.55 -11.61 20.31
N ALA A 513 -23.24 -11.45 20.18
CA ALA A 513 -22.30 -11.10 21.24
C ALA A 513 -20.97 -10.61 20.60
N PRO A 514 -20.04 -10.02 21.37
CA PRO A 514 -18.82 -9.44 20.81
C PRO A 514 -17.89 -10.45 20.12
N ILE A 515 -17.19 -9.95 19.11
CA ILE A 515 -16.13 -10.61 18.36
C ILE A 515 -14.84 -9.83 18.66
N THR A 516 -14.03 -10.33 19.59
CA THR A 516 -12.82 -9.62 20.03
C THR A 516 -11.53 -10.36 19.64
N PRO A 517 -10.45 -9.65 19.26
CA PRO A 517 -9.16 -10.28 18.90
C PRO A 517 -8.59 -11.17 20.01
N TRP A 518 -8.77 -10.78 21.28
CA TRP A 518 -8.19 -11.47 22.43
C TRP A 518 -8.97 -12.71 22.88
N GLU A 519 -10.29 -12.77 22.71
CA GLU A 519 -11.05 -14.01 22.94
C GLU A 519 -10.70 -15.07 21.90
N PHE A 520 -10.58 -14.67 20.62
CA PHE A 520 -10.35 -15.59 19.51
C PHE A 520 -8.88 -15.78 19.13
N ASN A 521 -7.93 -15.22 19.90
CA ASN A 521 -6.48 -15.35 19.70
C ASN A 521 -5.95 -14.80 18.35
N ALA A 522 -6.63 -13.82 17.76
CA ALA A 522 -6.13 -13.09 16.59
C ALA A 522 -4.84 -12.34 16.95
N ALA A 523 -3.85 -12.41 16.06
CA ALA A 523 -2.58 -11.69 16.20
C ALA A 523 -2.07 -11.24 14.82
N LYS A 524 -1.06 -10.37 14.80
CA LYS A 524 -0.38 -10.03 13.55
C LYS A 524 0.28 -11.27 12.93
N GLY A 525 0.14 -11.45 11.62
CA GLY A 525 0.53 -12.66 10.89
C GLY A 525 -0.38 -13.87 11.11
N ARG A 526 -1.33 -13.78 12.04
CA ARG A 526 -2.22 -14.87 12.45
C ARG A 526 -3.66 -14.37 12.62
N PRO A 527 -4.34 -14.03 11.50
CA PRO A 527 -5.76 -13.66 11.51
C PRO A 527 -6.64 -14.79 12.07
N VAL A 528 -7.84 -14.44 12.54
CA VAL A 528 -8.92 -15.39 12.81
C VAL A 528 -9.90 -15.34 11.65
N SER A 529 -10.43 -16.49 11.24
CA SER A 529 -11.54 -16.52 10.29
C SER A 529 -12.44 -17.73 10.50
N THR A 530 -13.64 -17.70 9.92
CA THR A 530 -14.60 -18.81 9.96
C THR A 530 -14.37 -19.81 8.81
N PRO A 531 -14.57 -21.13 9.03
CA PRO A 531 -14.30 -22.16 8.02
C PRO A 531 -15.32 -22.10 6.88
N TYR A 532 -14.82 -22.04 5.64
CA TYR A 532 -15.58 -22.16 4.40
C TYR A 532 -15.14 -23.43 3.66
N ASP A 533 -15.44 -24.60 4.22
CA ASP A 533 -14.95 -25.91 3.74
C ASP A 533 -15.30 -26.24 2.28
N TYR A 534 -16.31 -25.56 1.73
CA TYR A 534 -16.68 -25.64 0.31
C TYR A 534 -15.63 -25.04 -0.64
N LEU A 535 -14.63 -24.32 -0.14
CA LEU A 535 -13.48 -23.81 -0.91
C LEU A 535 -12.46 -24.93 -1.25
N ILE A 536 -12.94 -25.99 -1.91
CA ILE A 536 -12.15 -27.19 -2.26
C ILE A 536 -10.96 -26.89 -3.21
N GLY A 537 -10.93 -25.71 -3.83
CA GLY A 537 -9.85 -25.21 -4.68
C GLY A 537 -8.51 -25.07 -3.97
N CYS A 538 -8.50 -24.91 -2.64
CA CYS A 538 -7.27 -24.93 -1.85
C CYS A 538 -6.52 -26.28 -1.96
N ASP A 539 -7.24 -27.39 -2.12
CA ASP A 539 -6.65 -28.74 -2.08
C ASP A 539 -6.18 -29.24 -3.46
N ASN A 540 -6.51 -28.52 -4.55
CA ASN A 540 -6.49 -29.08 -5.91
C ASN A 540 -5.60 -28.28 -6.90
N VAL A 541 -5.96 -28.29 -8.19
CA VAL A 541 -5.22 -27.56 -9.24
C VAL A 541 -5.36 -26.04 -9.09
N LEU A 542 -6.49 -25.54 -8.59
CA LEU A 542 -6.76 -24.10 -8.51
C LEU A 542 -5.71 -23.38 -7.65
N ALA A 543 -5.42 -23.88 -6.46
CA ALA A 543 -4.32 -23.35 -5.63
C ALA A 543 -2.95 -23.42 -6.31
N LYS A 544 -2.65 -24.51 -7.03
CA LYS A 544 -1.37 -24.71 -7.72
C LYS A 544 -1.19 -23.79 -8.94
N THR A 545 -2.29 -23.31 -9.51
CA THR A 545 -2.31 -22.30 -10.58
C THR A 545 -2.23 -20.88 -10.01
N HIS A 546 -2.98 -20.58 -8.95
CA HIS A 546 -3.23 -19.22 -8.48
C HIS A 546 -2.44 -18.79 -7.24
N THR A 547 -1.71 -19.68 -6.57
CA THR A 547 -0.74 -19.30 -5.52
C THR A 547 0.58 -20.06 -5.59
N SER A 548 1.66 -19.36 -5.22
CA SER A 548 3.00 -19.93 -5.03
C SER A 548 3.14 -20.75 -3.74
N HIS A 549 2.19 -20.63 -2.80
CA HIS A 549 2.15 -21.33 -1.51
C HIS A 549 0.83 -22.11 -1.34
N PRO A 550 0.55 -23.14 -2.16
CA PRO A 550 -0.72 -23.90 -2.07
C PRO A 550 -0.90 -24.62 -0.72
N ASP A 551 0.18 -24.93 0.00
CA ASP A 551 0.16 -25.45 1.38
C ASP A 551 -0.28 -24.41 2.44
N ALA A 552 -0.42 -23.14 2.04
CA ALA A 552 -0.87 -22.01 2.87
C ALA A 552 -2.30 -21.54 2.53
N CYS A 553 -3.02 -22.27 1.66
CA CYS A 553 -4.42 -21.96 1.35
C CYS A 553 -5.34 -22.49 2.45
N ASP A 554 -5.61 -21.66 3.46
CA ASP A 554 -6.65 -21.91 4.45
C ASP A 554 -8.03 -21.73 3.79
N LYS A 555 -8.99 -22.63 4.08
CA LYS A 555 -10.37 -22.56 3.57
C LYS A 555 -11.24 -21.64 4.43
N VAL A 556 -11.14 -20.33 4.20
CA VAL A 556 -11.66 -19.34 5.15
C VAL A 556 -12.43 -18.19 4.48
N GLY A 557 -13.37 -17.62 5.24
CA GLY A 557 -14.11 -16.43 4.85
C GLY A 557 -15.23 -16.09 5.85
N GLY A 558 -16.12 -15.18 5.46
CA GLY A 558 -17.21 -14.72 6.33
C GLY A 558 -16.70 -13.70 7.34
N VAL A 559 -16.62 -14.10 8.61
CA VAL A 559 -16.06 -13.26 9.68
C VAL A 559 -14.54 -13.35 9.63
N ILE A 560 -13.86 -12.22 9.45
CA ILE A 560 -12.39 -12.12 9.48
C ILE A 560 -11.99 -11.14 10.58
N ILE A 561 -11.14 -11.56 11.52
CA ILE A 561 -10.48 -10.67 12.50
C ILE A 561 -9.00 -10.62 12.14
N MET A 562 -8.47 -9.45 11.77
CA MET A 562 -7.06 -9.34 11.42
C MET A 562 -6.43 -8.01 11.83
N HIS A 563 -5.12 -8.02 12.05
CA HIS A 563 -4.36 -6.82 12.41
C HIS A 563 -4.29 -5.88 11.20
N ILE A 564 -4.39 -4.56 11.43
CA ILE A 564 -4.44 -3.52 10.40
C ILE A 564 -3.21 -3.55 9.47
N MET A 565 -2.05 -3.98 9.97
CA MET A 565 -0.84 -4.12 9.16
C MET A 565 -0.87 -5.31 8.20
N ASP A 566 -1.58 -6.38 8.55
CA ASP A 566 -1.78 -7.51 7.63
C ASP A 566 -2.83 -7.17 6.59
N LEU A 567 -3.91 -6.48 6.97
CA LEU A 567 -4.93 -6.00 6.04
C LEU A 567 -4.33 -5.03 5.00
N LYS A 568 -3.41 -4.15 5.42
CA LYS A 568 -2.66 -3.25 4.51
C LYS A 568 -1.77 -3.99 3.50
N ARG A 569 -1.22 -5.15 3.86
CA ARG A 569 -0.45 -6.01 2.94
C ARG A 569 -1.39 -6.81 2.03
N LEU A 570 -2.49 -7.33 2.59
CA LEU A 570 -3.42 -8.22 1.92
C LEU A 570 -4.33 -7.52 0.91
N ALA A 571 -4.85 -6.32 1.19
CA ALA A 571 -5.98 -5.77 0.43
C ALA A 571 -5.76 -5.68 -1.09
N LEU A 572 -4.58 -5.22 -1.54
CA LEU A 572 -4.25 -5.17 -2.97
C LEU A 572 -4.03 -6.57 -3.57
N LEU A 573 -3.43 -7.50 -2.82
CA LEU A 573 -3.26 -8.90 -3.25
C LEU A 573 -4.60 -9.62 -3.33
N TRP A 574 -5.53 -9.37 -2.40
CA TRP A 574 -6.89 -9.91 -2.42
C TRP A 574 -7.64 -9.45 -3.67
N LEU A 575 -7.63 -8.14 -3.97
CA LEU A 575 -8.24 -7.61 -5.19
C LEU A 575 -7.62 -8.25 -6.45
N HIS A 576 -6.29 -8.26 -6.55
CA HIS A 576 -5.59 -8.81 -7.71
C HIS A 576 -5.83 -10.33 -7.89
N LYS A 577 -5.74 -11.12 -6.82
CA LYS A 577 -6.03 -12.57 -6.85
C LYS A 577 -7.49 -12.88 -7.15
N THR A 578 -8.41 -11.97 -6.77
CA THR A 578 -9.82 -12.06 -7.19
C THR A 578 -9.95 -11.88 -8.69
N GLU A 579 -9.24 -10.93 -9.29
CA GLU A 579 -9.22 -10.72 -10.75
C GLU A 579 -8.57 -11.89 -11.50
N GLU A 580 -7.48 -12.48 -10.99
CA GLU A 580 -6.84 -13.66 -11.59
C GLU A 580 -7.75 -14.90 -11.59
N VAL A 581 -8.37 -15.23 -10.45
CA VAL A 581 -9.31 -16.38 -10.34
C VAL A 581 -10.60 -16.10 -11.11
N ARG A 582 -11.03 -14.83 -11.20
CA ARG A 582 -12.19 -14.43 -12.02
C ARG A 582 -11.88 -14.56 -13.51
N ALA A 583 -10.67 -14.26 -13.97
CA ALA A 583 -10.27 -14.42 -15.37
C ALA A 583 -10.18 -15.90 -15.80
N ASP A 584 -9.91 -16.81 -14.87
CA ASP A 584 -9.77 -18.25 -15.13
C ASP A 584 -11.11 -19.00 -15.26
N MET A 585 -11.88 -18.60 -16.28
CA MET A 585 -13.15 -19.25 -16.66
C MET A 585 -13.01 -20.75 -16.96
N GLY A 586 -11.79 -21.25 -17.23
CA GLY A 586 -11.53 -22.66 -17.49
C GLY A 586 -11.64 -23.56 -16.25
N HIS A 587 -11.50 -22.98 -15.05
CA HIS A 587 -11.51 -23.71 -13.78
C HIS A 587 -12.74 -23.42 -12.91
N TRP A 588 -13.74 -22.68 -13.38
CA TRP A 588 -14.93 -22.29 -12.61
C TRP A 588 -15.82 -23.45 -12.14
N SER A 589 -15.71 -24.65 -12.72
CA SER A 589 -16.60 -25.79 -12.47
C SER A 589 -16.61 -26.26 -11.00
N ARG A 590 -17.76 -26.78 -10.56
CA ARG A 590 -18.06 -27.10 -9.15
C ARG A 590 -17.12 -28.14 -8.55
N ASN A 591 -16.57 -29.03 -9.37
CA ASN A 591 -15.58 -30.03 -8.96
C ASN A 591 -14.16 -29.46 -8.73
N ILE A 592 -13.92 -28.19 -9.08
CA ILE A 592 -12.64 -27.49 -8.90
C ILE A 592 -12.79 -26.35 -7.89
N THR A 593 -13.83 -25.53 -8.00
CA THR A 593 -14.09 -24.38 -7.12
C THR A 593 -15.01 -24.68 -5.94
N GLY A 594 -15.86 -25.71 -6.03
CA GLY A 594 -17.02 -25.85 -5.13
C GLY A 594 -18.16 -24.88 -5.42
N ASP A 595 -18.03 -23.99 -6.42
CA ASP A 595 -19.09 -23.05 -6.82
C ASP A 595 -20.31 -23.82 -7.33
N ILE A 596 -21.42 -23.70 -6.62
CA ILE A 596 -22.68 -24.37 -6.96
C ILE A 596 -23.26 -23.82 -8.27
N TYR A 597 -22.89 -22.60 -8.67
CA TYR A 597 -23.36 -21.93 -9.88
C TYR A 597 -22.43 -22.13 -11.09
N GLU A 598 -21.23 -22.71 -10.91
CA GLU A 598 -20.19 -22.89 -11.94
C GLU A 598 -19.85 -21.60 -12.71
N ALA A 599 -20.00 -20.45 -12.06
CA ALA A 599 -20.02 -19.12 -12.69
C ALA A 599 -18.91 -18.19 -12.17
N GLY A 600 -17.96 -18.72 -11.41
CA GLY A 600 -16.90 -17.94 -10.76
C GLY A 600 -17.46 -16.95 -9.73
N TRP A 601 -18.51 -17.34 -9.01
CA TRP A 601 -19.22 -16.43 -8.11
C TRP A 601 -18.45 -16.19 -6.79
N ILE A 602 -17.64 -17.17 -6.38
CA ILE A 602 -16.82 -17.17 -5.15
C ILE A 602 -15.33 -16.85 -5.40
N SER A 603 -15.01 -16.22 -6.55
CA SER A 603 -13.63 -15.86 -6.92
C SER A 603 -12.98 -14.88 -5.94
N GLU A 604 -13.74 -14.11 -5.16
CA GLU A 604 -13.23 -13.21 -4.12
C GLU A 604 -12.89 -13.92 -2.82
N MET A 605 -13.56 -15.04 -2.51
CA MET A 605 -13.20 -15.94 -1.40
C MET A 605 -11.88 -16.66 -1.68
N TYR A 606 -11.69 -17.09 -2.93
CA TYR A 606 -10.40 -17.59 -3.40
C TYR A 606 -9.35 -16.49 -3.48
N GLY A 607 -9.70 -15.28 -3.94
CA GLY A 607 -8.81 -14.13 -3.92
C GLY A 607 -8.30 -13.78 -2.52
N TYR A 608 -9.16 -13.91 -1.50
CA TYR A 608 -8.77 -13.78 -0.09
C TYR A 608 -7.77 -14.88 0.30
N SER A 609 -8.17 -16.14 0.09
CA SER A 609 -7.42 -17.32 0.55
C SER A 609 -6.04 -17.43 -0.11
N PHE A 610 -5.96 -17.22 -1.43
CA PHE A 610 -4.69 -17.19 -2.17
C PHE A 610 -3.86 -15.93 -1.85
N GLY A 611 -4.49 -14.76 -1.69
CA GLY A 611 -3.78 -13.54 -1.28
C GLY A 611 -3.18 -13.65 0.13
N ALA A 612 -3.85 -14.36 1.04
CA ALA A 612 -3.36 -14.67 2.38
C ALA A 612 -2.24 -15.73 2.35
N ALA A 613 -2.35 -16.73 1.47
CA ALA A 613 -1.31 -17.73 1.21
C ALA A 613 0.01 -17.11 0.72
N GLU A 614 -0.03 -16.17 -0.23
CA GLU A 614 1.17 -15.42 -0.69
C GLU A 614 1.87 -14.67 0.44
N LEU A 615 1.12 -14.23 1.46
CA LEU A 615 1.64 -13.54 2.64
C LEU A 615 2.00 -14.50 3.78
N ASN A 616 1.76 -15.81 3.61
CA ASN A 616 1.85 -16.86 4.63
C ASN A 616 1.10 -16.50 5.94
N LEU A 617 -0.07 -15.86 5.80
CA LEU A 617 -0.99 -15.62 6.92
C LEU A 617 -1.68 -16.94 7.28
N ARG A 618 -1.35 -17.51 8.45
CA ARG A 618 -1.94 -18.78 8.91
C ARG A 618 -3.10 -18.48 9.83
N HIS A 619 -4.29 -18.98 9.50
CA HIS A 619 -5.50 -18.62 10.22
C HIS A 619 -5.69 -19.43 11.52
N VAL A 620 -6.15 -18.76 12.57
CA VAL A 620 -6.93 -19.43 13.61
C VAL A 620 -8.34 -19.62 13.05
N ILE A 621 -8.59 -20.81 12.50
CA ILE A 621 -9.90 -21.17 11.97
C ILE A 621 -10.82 -21.52 13.16
N SER A 622 -11.92 -20.77 13.32
CA SER A 622 -12.87 -21.00 14.42
C SER A 622 -14.27 -21.29 13.91
N ASN A 623 -14.75 -22.50 14.21
CA ASN A 623 -16.13 -22.93 14.02
C ASN A 623 -17.05 -22.48 15.18
N GLU A 624 -16.56 -21.68 16.14
CA GLU A 624 -17.35 -21.19 17.28
C GLU A 624 -17.91 -19.77 17.08
N ILE A 625 -17.45 -19.04 16.06
CA ILE A 625 -17.85 -17.64 15.83
C ILE A 625 -19.20 -17.57 15.12
N LEU A 626 -19.39 -18.33 14.04
CA LEU A 626 -20.49 -18.18 13.08
C LEU A 626 -21.31 -19.46 12.98
N ILE A 627 -22.63 -19.32 12.87
CA ILE A 627 -23.55 -20.39 12.47
C ILE A 627 -24.55 -19.89 11.42
N TYR A 628 -24.91 -20.76 10.48
CA TYR A 628 -26.01 -20.52 9.56
C TYR A 628 -27.34 -20.93 10.24
N PRO A 629 -28.37 -20.07 10.26
CA PRO A 629 -29.72 -20.50 10.63
C PRO A 629 -30.14 -21.76 9.87
N GLY A 630 -30.91 -22.64 10.50
CA GLY A 630 -31.24 -23.96 9.96
C GLY A 630 -30.14 -25.04 10.09
N TYR A 631 -28.96 -24.73 10.65
CA TYR A 631 -27.94 -25.72 10.97
C TYR A 631 -28.02 -26.13 12.45
N VAL A 632 -27.73 -27.40 12.75
CA VAL A 632 -27.67 -27.89 14.14
C VAL A 632 -26.45 -27.29 14.84
N PRO A 633 -26.61 -26.61 16.00
CA PRO A 633 -25.49 -26.03 16.74
C PRO A 633 -24.67 -27.11 17.45
N VAL A 634 -23.35 -26.91 17.53
CA VAL A 634 -22.46 -27.78 18.31
C VAL A 634 -22.77 -27.59 19.81
N PRO A 635 -23.00 -28.66 20.59
CA PRO A 635 -23.34 -28.55 22.01
C PRO A 635 -22.32 -27.73 22.82
N GLY A 636 -22.82 -26.75 23.57
CA GLY A 636 -22.02 -25.86 24.42
C GLY A 636 -21.41 -24.63 23.72
N VAL A 637 -21.38 -24.59 22.39
CA VAL A 637 -20.80 -23.46 21.62
C VAL A 637 -21.70 -22.23 21.67
N LYS A 638 -21.10 -21.06 21.95
CA LYS A 638 -21.80 -19.76 22.07
C LYS A 638 -21.50 -18.85 20.87
N TYR A 639 -22.07 -19.23 19.72
CA TYR A 639 -21.98 -18.51 18.46
C TYR A 639 -22.19 -17.01 18.61
N ARG A 640 -21.27 -16.22 18.03
CA ARG A 640 -21.28 -14.76 18.04
C ARG A 640 -22.05 -14.15 16.88
N VAL A 641 -22.20 -14.87 15.77
CA VAL A 641 -22.80 -14.38 14.52
C VAL A 641 -23.76 -15.40 13.91
N PHE A 642 -24.93 -14.94 13.48
CA PHE A 642 -25.73 -15.64 12.47
C PHE A 642 -25.36 -15.14 11.08
N HIS A 643 -25.17 -16.05 10.12
CA HIS A 643 -25.03 -15.70 8.69
C HIS A 643 -26.24 -16.24 7.93
N TYR A 644 -27.19 -15.36 7.58
CA TYR A 644 -28.46 -15.77 6.97
C TYR A 644 -28.39 -15.84 5.43
N GLY A 645 -27.25 -16.30 4.92
CA GLY A 645 -26.93 -16.31 3.49
C GLY A 645 -27.68 -17.33 2.63
N LEU A 646 -28.39 -18.27 3.26
CA LEU A 646 -29.07 -19.41 2.64
C LEU A 646 -30.56 -19.45 3.07
N GLU A 647 -31.39 -20.24 2.37
CA GLU A 647 -32.75 -20.52 2.87
C GLU A 647 -32.67 -21.39 4.13
N PHE A 648 -33.41 -21.00 5.17
CA PHE A 648 -33.61 -21.79 6.38
C PHE A 648 -35.10 -21.93 6.72
N ARG A 649 -35.43 -22.97 7.50
CA ARG A 649 -36.81 -23.44 7.73
C ARG A 649 -37.05 -23.76 9.19
N VAL A 650 -38.25 -23.46 9.67
CA VAL A 650 -38.78 -23.87 10.97
C VAL A 650 -40.18 -24.43 10.74
N GLY A 651 -40.28 -25.76 10.68
CA GLY A 651 -41.49 -26.45 10.24
C GLY A 651 -42.00 -25.98 8.87
N ASN A 652 -43.18 -25.37 8.85
CA ASN A 652 -43.83 -24.85 7.64
C ASN A 652 -43.40 -23.43 7.25
N TRP A 653 -42.71 -22.70 8.14
CA TRP A 653 -42.18 -21.37 7.86
C TRP A 653 -40.78 -21.47 7.23
N SER A 654 -40.43 -20.57 6.31
CA SER A 654 -39.07 -20.41 5.80
C SER A 654 -38.70 -18.95 5.56
N PHE A 655 -37.41 -18.66 5.64
CA PHE A 655 -36.82 -17.39 5.24
C PHE A 655 -35.68 -17.64 4.26
N ASP A 656 -35.66 -16.85 3.19
CA ASP A 656 -34.62 -16.81 2.17
C ASP A 656 -34.43 -15.34 1.76
N LYS A 657 -33.22 -14.80 1.96
CA LYS A 657 -32.90 -13.41 1.64
C LYS A 657 -33.12 -13.07 0.16
N ALA A 658 -32.95 -14.02 -0.76
CA ALA A 658 -33.06 -13.77 -2.20
C ALA A 658 -34.47 -13.33 -2.61
N LYS A 659 -35.52 -13.85 -1.94
CA LYS A 659 -36.93 -13.47 -2.15
C LYS A 659 -37.20 -11.99 -1.84
N TRP A 660 -36.33 -11.33 -1.08
CA TRP A 660 -36.45 -9.92 -0.66
C TRP A 660 -35.54 -8.96 -1.44
N ARG A 661 -34.84 -9.42 -2.49
CA ARG A 661 -33.85 -8.63 -3.25
C ARG A 661 -34.40 -7.34 -3.88
N HIS A 662 -35.68 -7.30 -4.20
CA HIS A 662 -36.34 -6.14 -4.81
C HIS A 662 -37.36 -5.46 -3.89
N MET A 663 -37.35 -5.82 -2.59
CA MET A 663 -38.32 -5.31 -1.63
C MET A 663 -37.70 -4.22 -0.74
N ASP A 664 -38.04 -2.97 -1.06
CA ASP A 664 -37.86 -1.86 -0.13
C ASP A 664 -38.79 -2.05 1.08
N VAL A 665 -38.24 -2.64 2.15
CA VAL A 665 -38.87 -2.78 3.47
C VAL A 665 -38.38 -1.70 4.46
N VAL A 666 -37.33 -0.95 4.09
CA VAL A 666 -36.72 0.07 4.96
C VAL A 666 -37.51 1.39 4.89
N ASN A 667 -37.83 1.87 3.69
CA ASN A 667 -38.59 3.12 3.52
C ASN A 667 -40.11 2.93 3.62
N LYS A 668 -40.60 1.68 3.61
CA LYS A 668 -42.02 1.37 3.87
C LYS A 668 -42.22 1.18 5.37
N CYS A 669 -42.79 2.20 6.01
CA CYS A 669 -43.14 2.16 7.44
C CYS A 669 -43.89 0.89 7.83
N TRP A 670 -43.41 0.23 8.87
CA TRP A 670 -43.95 -1.01 9.46
C TRP A 670 -43.92 -2.24 8.54
N ALA A 671 -43.20 -2.18 7.41
CA ALA A 671 -42.89 -3.37 6.63
C ALA A 671 -41.89 -4.25 7.37
N LYS A 672 -42.19 -5.54 7.48
CA LYS A 672 -41.36 -6.55 8.15
C LYS A 672 -41.38 -7.87 7.39
N PHE A 673 -40.49 -8.79 7.76
CA PHE A 673 -40.50 -10.15 7.25
C PHE A 673 -41.60 -10.99 7.93
N PRO A 674 -42.03 -12.13 7.35
CA PRO A 674 -43.06 -12.99 7.93
C PRO A 674 -42.63 -13.48 9.31
N ASP A 675 -43.49 -13.30 10.30
CA ASP A 675 -43.18 -13.68 11.68
C ASP A 675 -42.83 -15.19 11.77
N PRO A 676 -41.72 -15.55 12.44
CA PRO A 676 -41.36 -16.94 12.65
C PRO A 676 -42.30 -17.62 13.67
N PRO A 677 -42.33 -18.96 13.73
CA PRO A 677 -43.15 -19.68 14.71
C PRO A 677 -42.79 -19.33 16.15
N ASP A 678 -43.78 -19.36 17.04
CA ASP A 678 -43.57 -19.09 18.47
C ASP A 678 -42.69 -20.21 19.10
N PRO A 679 -41.64 -19.90 19.88
CA PRO A 679 -40.78 -20.88 20.56
C PRO A 679 -41.50 -21.91 21.45
N SER A 680 -42.72 -21.62 21.91
CA SER A 680 -43.58 -22.58 22.63
C SER A 680 -44.23 -23.62 21.73
N SER A 681 -44.36 -23.35 20.41
CA SER A 681 -44.97 -24.24 19.41
C SER A 681 -44.01 -25.27 18.79
N LEU A 682 -42.71 -25.18 19.10
CA LEU A 682 -41.70 -26.11 18.62
C LEU A 682 -41.85 -27.52 19.21
N ASP A 683 -41.50 -28.53 18.41
CA ASP A 683 -41.29 -29.88 18.94
C ASP A 683 -40.07 -29.92 19.86
N ARG A 684 -40.23 -30.62 20.99
CA ARG A 684 -39.22 -30.80 22.05
C ARG A 684 -38.75 -32.24 22.15
N SER A 685 -39.12 -33.11 21.20
CA SER A 685 -38.70 -34.51 21.15
C SER A 685 -37.20 -34.70 20.82
N ASN A 686 -36.58 -33.73 20.15
CA ASN A 686 -35.21 -33.78 19.67
C ASN A 686 -34.49 -32.45 19.95
N GLU A 687 -33.54 -32.46 20.89
CA GLU A 687 -32.84 -31.26 21.36
C GLU A 687 -32.07 -30.56 20.24
N ASP A 688 -31.39 -31.31 19.36
CA ASP A 688 -30.63 -30.76 18.22
C ASP A 688 -31.52 -29.93 17.28
N SER A 689 -32.72 -30.43 16.97
CA SER A 689 -33.72 -29.73 16.16
C SER A 689 -34.35 -28.54 16.90
N LEU A 690 -34.61 -28.69 18.20
CA LEU A 690 -35.12 -27.60 19.05
C LEU A 690 -34.12 -26.44 19.09
N GLN A 691 -32.84 -26.70 19.32
CA GLN A 691 -31.79 -25.67 19.37
C GLN A 691 -31.55 -25.03 17.99
N ARG A 692 -31.54 -25.82 16.91
CA ARG A 692 -31.54 -25.31 15.51
C ARG A 692 -32.69 -24.33 15.27
N ASP A 693 -33.91 -24.72 15.63
CA ASP A 693 -35.12 -23.95 15.34
C ASP A 693 -35.23 -22.69 16.22
N LEU A 694 -34.82 -22.77 17.49
CA LEU A 694 -34.70 -21.61 18.39
C LEU A 694 -33.72 -20.56 17.85
N LEU A 695 -32.51 -20.97 17.44
CA LEU A 695 -31.52 -20.07 16.82
C LEU A 695 -32.03 -19.47 15.49
N SER A 696 -32.83 -20.24 14.74
CA SER A 696 -33.43 -19.77 13.49
C SER A 696 -34.52 -18.73 13.73
N ILE A 697 -35.37 -18.93 14.74
CA ILE A 697 -36.36 -17.94 15.20
C ILE A 697 -35.66 -16.68 15.74
N GLU A 698 -34.58 -16.83 16.51
CA GLU A 698 -33.78 -15.72 17.04
C GLU A 698 -33.28 -14.81 15.90
N CYS A 699 -32.63 -15.37 14.88
CA CYS A 699 -32.13 -14.61 13.73
C CYS A 699 -33.26 -13.87 12.97
N ALA A 700 -34.42 -14.50 12.81
CA ALA A 700 -35.58 -13.92 12.13
C ALA A 700 -36.23 -12.79 12.95
N ASN A 701 -36.32 -12.96 14.27
CA ASN A 701 -36.82 -11.94 15.18
C ASN A 701 -35.88 -10.73 15.24
N SER A 702 -34.56 -10.93 15.31
CA SER A 702 -33.59 -9.81 15.28
C SER A 702 -33.69 -8.95 14.02
N LEU A 703 -34.00 -9.56 12.86
CA LEU A 703 -34.25 -8.81 11.61
C LEU A 703 -35.54 -7.98 11.67
N ASN A 704 -36.62 -8.52 12.23
CA ASN A 704 -37.89 -7.80 12.41
C ASN A 704 -37.78 -6.70 13.48
N GLU A 705 -37.07 -6.95 14.58
CA GLU A 705 -36.80 -5.98 15.65
C GLU A 705 -35.94 -4.80 15.15
N ALA A 706 -34.94 -5.08 14.30
CA ALA A 706 -34.12 -4.05 13.66
C ALA A 706 -34.96 -3.10 12.78
N LEU A 707 -35.88 -3.65 11.97
CA LEU A 707 -36.80 -2.88 11.15
C LEU A 707 -37.79 -2.07 12.00
N HIS A 708 -38.42 -2.68 13.01
CA HIS A 708 -39.34 -1.99 13.92
C HIS A 708 -38.65 -0.81 14.60
N SER A 709 -37.51 -1.07 15.24
CA SER A 709 -36.69 -0.06 15.92
C SER A 709 -36.24 1.07 14.97
N TYR A 710 -36.03 0.76 13.69
CA TYR A 710 -35.70 1.75 12.67
C TYR A 710 -36.91 2.61 12.26
N HIS A 711 -38.09 2.01 12.09
CA HIS A 711 -39.33 2.73 11.77
C HIS A 711 -39.78 3.65 12.92
N GLU A 712 -39.60 3.21 14.18
CA GLU A 712 -39.76 4.07 15.37
C GLU A 712 -38.80 5.26 15.34
N ARG A 713 -37.50 5.04 15.07
CA ARG A 713 -36.50 6.13 14.96
C ARG A 713 -36.80 7.10 13.81
N LYS A 714 -37.31 6.61 12.67
CA LYS A 714 -37.80 7.44 11.56
C LYS A 714 -39.14 8.14 11.86
N LYS A 715 -39.78 7.87 13.01
CA LYS A 715 -41.09 8.39 13.42
C LYS A 715 -42.20 8.08 12.40
N CYS A 716 -42.23 6.84 11.95
CA CYS A 716 -43.34 6.33 11.15
C CYS A 716 -44.69 6.59 11.84
N PRO A 717 -45.76 6.99 11.11
CA PRO A 717 -47.07 7.24 11.71
C PRO A 717 -47.60 5.99 12.41
N ASP A 718 -48.19 6.15 13.60
CA ASP A 718 -48.80 5.05 14.37
C ASP A 718 -49.73 4.23 13.44
N PRO A 719 -49.54 2.89 13.30
CA PRO A 719 -50.36 2.07 12.43
C PRO A 719 -51.86 2.13 12.79
N ASN A 720 -52.20 2.44 14.05
CA ASN A 720 -53.58 2.64 14.51
C ASN A 720 -54.15 4.03 14.17
N SER A 721 -53.31 5.01 13.81
CA SER A 721 -53.77 6.34 13.35
C SER A 721 -54.30 6.33 11.91
N LEU A 722 -54.11 5.22 11.18
CA LEU A 722 -54.56 5.06 9.78
C LEU A 722 -56.05 4.69 9.64
N SER A 723 -56.91 5.36 10.41
CA SER A 723 -58.33 5.54 10.09
C SER A 723 -58.52 6.94 9.48
N THR A 724 -59.00 7.13 8.25
CA THR A 724 -60.07 6.37 7.58
C THR A 724 -59.93 6.47 6.04
N PRO A 725 -60.07 5.37 5.28
CA PRO A 725 -60.31 5.45 3.84
C PRO A 725 -61.74 5.96 3.57
N THR A 726 -61.88 7.13 2.95
CA THR A 726 -63.20 7.73 2.66
C THR A 726 -64.04 6.80 1.78
N ARG A 727 -65.18 6.31 2.30
CA ARG A 727 -66.03 5.31 1.67
C ARG A 727 -66.62 5.79 0.32
N LYS A 728 -65.94 5.46 -0.78
CA LYS A 728 -66.51 5.44 -2.14
C LYS A 728 -66.39 4.04 -2.72
N THR A 729 -67.53 3.35 -2.73
CA THR A 729 -67.71 2.01 -3.32
C THR A 729 -67.65 2.05 -4.85
N PRO A 730 -66.93 1.11 -5.48
CA PRO A 730 -67.25 0.61 -6.81
C PRO A 730 -67.98 -0.74 -6.69
N HIS A 731 -69.16 -0.87 -7.31
CA HIS A 731 -69.64 -2.18 -7.76
C HIS A 731 -68.85 -2.59 -9.02
N PRO A 732 -68.76 -3.90 -9.35
CA PRO A 732 -67.99 -4.36 -10.51
C PRO A 732 -68.79 -4.35 -11.84
N PRO A 733 -68.17 -3.80 -12.91
CA PRO A 733 -68.29 -4.29 -14.29
C PRO A 733 -66.91 -4.75 -14.79
N SER A 734 -66.71 -5.92 -15.42
CA SER A 734 -67.27 -6.44 -16.68
C SER A 734 -66.75 -5.72 -17.95
N LEU A 735 -66.45 -6.51 -18.99
CA LEU A 735 -65.72 -6.11 -20.21
C LEU A 735 -66.40 -4.95 -20.99
N SER A 736 -65.59 -3.96 -21.42
CA SER A 736 -65.69 -3.34 -22.76
C SER A 736 -64.49 -2.43 -23.07
N THR A 737 -64.03 -2.45 -24.33
CA THR A 737 -63.03 -1.50 -24.88
C THR A 737 -63.70 -0.17 -25.23
N PRO A 738 -63.01 0.99 -25.11
CA PRO A 738 -62.90 1.82 -26.31
C PRO A 738 -61.60 2.62 -26.52
N THR A 739 -61.26 2.66 -27.81
CA THR A 739 -60.37 3.47 -28.65
C THR A 739 -60.20 4.98 -28.37
N GLN A 740 -59.13 5.56 -28.96
CA GLN A 740 -58.82 6.99 -29.23
C GLN A 740 -58.04 7.74 -28.13
N LYS A 741 -57.06 8.62 -28.44
CA LYS A 741 -56.55 9.10 -29.75
C LYS A 741 -55.09 9.60 -29.66
N SER A 742 -54.34 9.50 -30.76
CA SER A 742 -53.05 10.17 -30.99
C SER A 742 -53.20 11.24 -32.09
N PRO A 743 -52.33 12.28 -32.14
CA PRO A 743 -52.29 13.21 -33.27
C PRO A 743 -51.44 12.67 -34.44
N ASP A 744 -51.81 13.02 -35.67
CA ASP A 744 -51.27 12.45 -36.93
C ASP A 744 -50.02 13.18 -37.51
N PRO A 745 -49.20 12.49 -38.32
CA PRO A 745 -48.16 13.08 -39.17
C PRO A 745 -48.69 13.56 -40.55
N PRO A 746 -47.92 14.36 -41.32
CA PRO A 746 -48.35 14.83 -42.64
C PRO A 746 -48.28 13.75 -43.75
N SER A 747 -49.27 13.80 -44.66
CA SER A 747 -49.36 13.07 -45.94
C SER A 747 -48.35 13.57 -46.99
N LEU A 748 -48.10 12.97 -48.16
CA LEU A 748 -48.89 12.16 -49.11
C LEU A 748 -47.88 11.22 -49.87
N SER A 749 -48.17 10.32 -50.82
CA SER A 749 -49.31 10.09 -51.73
C SER A 749 -49.38 8.62 -52.24
N THR A 750 -50.20 8.37 -53.29
CA THR A 750 -50.47 7.05 -53.90
C THR A 750 -49.91 6.91 -55.32
N LEU A 751 -49.51 5.69 -55.72
CA LEU A 751 -49.74 5.17 -57.09
C LEU A 751 -49.63 3.62 -57.13
N THR A 752 -50.37 2.99 -58.05
CA THR A 752 -50.49 1.52 -58.19
C THR A 752 -49.94 1.03 -59.54
N GLN A 753 -49.36 -0.18 -59.62
CA GLN A 753 -49.69 -1.17 -60.66
C GLN A 753 -48.97 -2.55 -60.59
N LYS A 754 -49.78 -3.60 -60.82
CA LYS A 754 -49.49 -4.86 -61.56
C LYS A 754 -48.57 -5.94 -60.95
N SER A 755 -48.59 -7.10 -61.64
CA SER A 755 -48.42 -8.47 -61.14
C SER A 755 -47.73 -9.40 -62.15
N ARG A 756 -47.23 -10.57 -61.70
CA ARG A 756 -47.24 -11.88 -62.39
C ARG A 756 -46.51 -12.99 -61.60
N ASP A 757 -47.18 -14.13 -61.43
CA ASP A 757 -46.63 -15.47 -61.09
C ASP A 757 -46.30 -16.25 -62.39
N PRO A 758 -46.00 -17.59 -62.43
CA PRO A 758 -45.61 -18.62 -61.42
C PRO A 758 -44.25 -19.30 -61.86
N PRO A 759 -43.88 -20.62 -61.69
CA PRO A 759 -44.44 -21.79 -60.97
C PRO A 759 -43.42 -22.58 -60.08
N SER A 760 -43.42 -23.93 -60.08
CA SER A 760 -43.21 -24.80 -58.87
C SER A 760 -42.57 -26.19 -59.08
N LEU A 761 -42.20 -26.87 -57.95
CA LEU A 761 -41.97 -28.35 -57.75
C LEU A 761 -40.68 -28.98 -58.37
N PRO A 762 -40.24 -30.22 -57.99
CA PRO A 762 -40.60 -31.12 -56.86
C PRO A 762 -39.38 -31.70 -56.06
N SER A 763 -39.64 -32.63 -55.12
CA SER A 763 -38.65 -33.47 -54.39
C SER A 763 -38.32 -34.81 -55.10
N PRO A 764 -37.34 -35.59 -54.59
CA PRO A 764 -37.58 -37.03 -54.38
C PRO A 764 -37.02 -37.63 -53.07
N THR A 765 -37.38 -38.89 -52.81
CA THR A 765 -37.07 -39.73 -51.63
C THR A 765 -35.92 -40.73 -51.86
N HIS A 766 -35.39 -41.39 -50.81
CA HIS A 766 -35.12 -42.85 -50.84
C HIS A 766 -34.71 -43.48 -49.49
N GLU A 767 -34.87 -44.81 -49.42
CA GLU A 767 -34.49 -45.76 -48.35
C GLU A 767 -33.72 -46.96 -49.00
N THR A 768 -33.17 -48.01 -48.34
CA THR A 768 -33.56 -48.73 -47.09
C THR A 768 -32.44 -49.71 -46.60
N THR A 769 -32.60 -50.30 -45.40
CA THR A 769 -32.15 -51.67 -45.00
C THR A 769 -30.70 -51.97 -44.50
N THR A 770 -30.59 -52.16 -43.18
CA THR A 770 -30.10 -53.32 -42.38
C THR A 770 -29.14 -54.41 -42.96
N GLU A 771 -28.08 -54.80 -42.21
CA GLU A 771 -27.87 -56.14 -41.57
C GLU A 771 -26.46 -56.33 -40.91
N ARG A 772 -26.24 -57.45 -40.19
CA ARG A 772 -25.05 -57.76 -39.35
C ARG A 772 -24.22 -58.94 -39.87
N ILE A 773 -22.89 -58.95 -39.64
CA ILE A 773 -22.06 -60.16 -39.46
C ILE A 773 -21.08 -59.97 -38.27
N VAL A 774 -20.52 -61.06 -37.72
CA VAL A 774 -19.87 -61.20 -36.39
C VAL A 774 -18.53 -61.97 -36.50
N THR A 775 -17.53 -61.74 -35.62
CA THR A 775 -16.80 -62.78 -34.79
C THR A 775 -15.45 -62.35 -34.16
N GLN A 776 -15.27 -62.66 -32.85
CA GLN A 776 -14.12 -63.33 -32.14
C GLN A 776 -12.65 -62.80 -32.29
N LYS A 777 -11.67 -63.00 -31.37
CA LYS A 777 -11.56 -63.64 -30.03
C LYS A 777 -10.30 -63.11 -29.26
N SER A 778 -10.18 -63.44 -27.96
CA SER A 778 -9.00 -63.20 -27.07
C SER A 778 -8.03 -64.41 -27.05
N PRO A 779 -6.75 -64.33 -26.55
CA PRO A 779 -6.49 -64.60 -25.11
C PRO A 779 -5.24 -63.92 -24.43
N ASP A 780 -5.29 -63.79 -23.09
CA ASP A 780 -4.17 -63.68 -22.10
C ASP A 780 -3.45 -65.07 -21.87
N PRO A 781 -2.48 -65.39 -20.94
CA PRO A 781 -2.26 -64.90 -19.54
C PRO A 781 -0.80 -65.09 -18.94
N PRO A 782 -0.55 -65.44 -17.64
CA PRO A 782 -0.86 -64.83 -16.30
C PRO A 782 0.48 -64.40 -15.57
N LEU A 783 0.84 -64.48 -14.25
CA LEU A 783 0.31 -65.03 -12.96
C LEU A 783 1.10 -64.50 -11.71
N ARG A 784 0.59 -64.73 -10.48
CA ARG A 784 1.23 -64.66 -9.11
C ARG A 784 1.33 -63.26 -8.47
N LYS A 785 0.70 -62.89 -7.34
CA LYS A 785 -0.13 -63.55 -6.26
C LYS A 785 0.58 -64.18 -5.04
N PHE A 786 0.32 -63.59 -3.85
CA PHE A 786 0.13 -64.13 -2.47
C PHE A 786 -0.48 -62.93 -1.66
N GLU A 787 -1.60 -62.95 -0.91
CA GLU A 787 -2.16 -63.82 0.17
C GLU A 787 -1.50 -63.60 1.55
N ASP A 788 -2.23 -63.43 2.68
CA ASP A 788 -3.67 -63.11 2.92
C ASP A 788 -3.94 -62.73 4.42
N ASN A 789 -5.22 -62.58 4.83
CA ASN A 789 -5.80 -62.63 6.20
C ASN A 789 -5.64 -61.39 7.16
N ASP A 790 -6.61 -61.01 8.02
CA ASP A 790 -8.06 -61.33 8.11
C ASP A 790 -8.83 -60.42 9.12
N ASN A 791 -10.18 -60.31 9.00
CA ASN A 791 -11.20 -60.00 10.04
C ASN A 791 -11.08 -58.69 10.91
N VAL A 792 -12.11 -57.89 11.30
CA VAL A 792 -13.61 -57.85 11.28
C VAL A 792 -14.03 -56.34 11.23
N GLY A 793 -15.18 -55.82 10.77
CA GLY A 793 -16.34 -56.44 10.09
C GLY A 793 -17.75 -55.91 10.47
N VAL A 794 -17.96 -54.63 10.83
CA VAL A 794 -19.31 -54.04 11.10
C VAL A 794 -19.77 -53.16 9.91
N SER A 795 -21.07 -53.16 9.58
CA SER A 795 -21.56 -52.70 8.26
C SER A 795 -22.76 -51.73 8.30
N ARG A 796 -22.71 -50.75 7.40
CA ARG A 796 -23.79 -50.01 6.69
C ARG A 796 -25.13 -49.71 7.39
N ARG A 797 -25.58 -48.47 7.15
CA ARG A 797 -26.82 -48.29 6.37
C ARG A 797 -26.79 -47.01 5.52
N ASP A 798 -26.69 -47.19 4.21
CA ASP A 798 -26.90 -46.12 3.22
C ASP A 798 -28.41 -45.82 3.12
N LEU A 799 -28.79 -44.56 2.92
CA LEU A 799 -30.18 -44.14 2.66
C LEU A 799 -30.23 -43.09 1.55
N GLU A 800 -30.34 -43.57 0.30
CA GLU A 800 -30.65 -42.71 -0.84
C GLU A 800 -32.10 -42.23 -0.76
N LEU A 801 -32.32 -40.92 -0.93
CA LEU A 801 -33.64 -40.34 -1.18
C LEU A 801 -33.65 -39.67 -2.55
N LYS A 802 -34.37 -40.29 -3.48
CA LYS A 802 -34.71 -39.70 -4.78
C LYS A 802 -35.62 -38.49 -4.57
N ASN A 803 -35.49 -37.51 -5.46
CA ASN A 803 -36.59 -36.60 -5.75
C ASN A 803 -36.63 -36.33 -7.26
N GLU A 804 -37.82 -36.42 -7.85
CA GLU A 804 -38.04 -36.14 -9.28
C GLU A 804 -38.55 -34.71 -9.44
N SER A 805 -38.07 -34.00 -10.46
CA SER A 805 -38.67 -32.73 -10.90
C SER A 805 -38.73 -32.71 -12.43
N GLN A 806 -39.94 -32.58 -12.96
CA GLN A 806 -40.21 -32.68 -14.40
C GLN A 806 -39.70 -31.45 -15.17
N GLY A 807 -39.10 -31.68 -16.34
CA GLY A 807 -38.61 -30.59 -17.19
C GLY A 807 -39.72 -29.90 -17.97
N LEU A 808 -39.65 -28.57 -18.06
CA LEU A 808 -40.47 -27.74 -18.95
C LEU A 808 -39.55 -26.86 -19.82
N SER A 809 -39.83 -26.81 -21.11
CA SER A 809 -39.00 -26.12 -22.10
C SER A 809 -39.16 -24.59 -22.06
N PRO A 810 -38.10 -23.81 -22.29
CA PRO A 810 -38.20 -22.36 -22.47
C PRO A 810 -38.86 -22.00 -23.82
N PRO A 811 -39.55 -20.85 -23.93
CA PRO A 811 -40.10 -20.34 -25.19
C PRO A 811 -38.99 -19.81 -26.12
N ALA A 812 -39.25 -19.79 -27.43
CA ALA A 812 -38.26 -19.43 -28.45
C ALA A 812 -38.14 -17.91 -28.69
N GLU A 813 -36.90 -17.40 -28.74
CA GLU A 813 -36.60 -16.01 -29.09
C GLU A 813 -36.49 -15.75 -30.61
N THR A 814 -36.92 -14.56 -31.04
CA THR A 814 -37.03 -14.13 -32.44
C THR A 814 -35.70 -13.68 -33.06
N ASN A 815 -34.78 -14.63 -33.27
CA ASN A 815 -33.40 -14.42 -33.71
C ASN A 815 -33.16 -13.80 -35.12
N GLN A 816 -34.20 -13.39 -35.87
CA GLN A 816 -34.02 -12.95 -37.27
C GLN A 816 -33.48 -11.52 -37.45
N THR A 817 -33.72 -10.59 -36.52
CA THR A 817 -33.31 -9.18 -36.67
C THR A 817 -31.83 -8.92 -36.41
N PHE A 818 -31.19 -9.66 -35.48
CA PHE A 818 -29.79 -9.42 -35.09
C PHE A 818 -28.74 -9.85 -36.11
N SER A 819 -29.09 -10.76 -37.03
CA SER A 819 -28.18 -11.20 -38.10
C SER A 819 -27.84 -10.04 -39.06
N SER A 820 -28.85 -9.29 -39.49
CA SER A 820 -28.72 -8.21 -40.49
C SER A 820 -27.73 -7.10 -40.08
N MET A 821 -27.80 -6.65 -38.82
CA MET A 821 -26.90 -5.59 -38.32
C MET A 821 -25.43 -6.02 -38.30
N ARG A 822 -25.12 -7.29 -38.03
CA ARG A 822 -23.73 -7.77 -37.99
C ARG A 822 -23.05 -7.67 -39.36
N PHE A 823 -23.75 -8.02 -40.44
CA PHE A 823 -23.24 -7.86 -41.81
C PHE A 823 -23.03 -6.39 -42.20
N TRP A 824 -23.93 -5.49 -41.80
CA TRP A 824 -23.77 -4.05 -42.02
C TRP A 824 -22.56 -3.45 -41.29
N ILE A 825 -22.32 -3.85 -40.04
CA ILE A 825 -21.16 -3.41 -39.25
C ILE A 825 -19.87 -3.92 -39.88
N ILE A 826 -19.81 -5.19 -40.31
CA ILE A 826 -18.64 -5.75 -41.01
C ILE A 826 -18.36 -4.99 -42.31
N GLY A 827 -19.40 -4.67 -43.10
CA GLY A 827 -19.27 -3.86 -44.31
C GLY A 827 -18.66 -2.47 -44.05
N LEU A 828 -19.14 -1.77 -43.02
CA LEU A 828 -18.60 -0.47 -42.58
C LEU A 828 -17.12 -0.58 -42.18
N TRP A 829 -16.74 -1.59 -41.40
CA TRP A 829 -15.34 -1.82 -41.01
C TRP A 829 -14.42 -2.04 -42.21
N VAL A 830 -14.84 -2.87 -43.17
CA VAL A 830 -14.06 -3.12 -44.41
C VAL A 830 -13.88 -1.83 -45.22
N VAL A 831 -14.94 -1.02 -45.37
CA VAL A 831 -14.87 0.27 -46.08
C VAL A 831 -13.93 1.26 -45.38
N SER A 832 -13.97 1.35 -44.05
CA SER A 832 -13.04 2.21 -43.27
C SER A 832 -11.58 1.78 -43.43
N ILE A 833 -11.28 0.48 -43.43
CA ILE A 833 -9.92 -0.05 -43.60
C ILE A 833 -9.38 0.28 -45.00
N PHE A 834 -10.17 0.07 -46.06
CA PHE A 834 -9.74 0.44 -47.42
C PHE A 834 -9.59 1.95 -47.60
N GLY A 835 -10.48 2.76 -46.98
CA GLY A 835 -10.36 4.22 -46.98
C GLY A 835 -9.06 4.70 -46.32
N PHE A 836 -8.71 4.15 -45.15
CA PHE A 836 -7.46 4.47 -44.46
C PHE A 836 -6.22 4.10 -45.29
N MET A 837 -6.22 2.91 -45.92
CA MET A 837 -5.13 2.47 -46.80
C MET A 837 -4.97 3.37 -48.04
N ALA A 838 -6.07 3.85 -48.63
CA ALA A 838 -6.04 4.80 -49.74
C ALA A 838 -5.42 6.15 -49.33
N VAL A 839 -5.77 6.68 -48.16
CA VAL A 839 -5.18 7.92 -47.62
C VAL A 839 -3.67 7.75 -47.37
N MET A 840 -3.25 6.62 -46.79
CA MET A 840 -1.82 6.33 -46.59
C MET A 840 -1.04 6.24 -47.92
N LEU A 841 -1.62 5.62 -48.95
CA LEU A 841 -1.04 5.60 -50.31
C LEU A 841 -0.94 7.00 -50.94
N MET A 842 -1.93 7.88 -50.73
CA MET A 842 -1.84 9.29 -51.14
C MET A 842 -0.74 10.07 -50.38
N MET A 843 -0.55 9.82 -49.09
CA MET A 843 0.51 10.47 -48.30
C MET A 843 1.91 9.98 -48.71
N ILE A 844 2.09 8.69 -48.97
CA ILE A 844 3.36 8.11 -49.41
C ILE A 844 3.73 8.57 -50.83
N SER A 845 2.76 8.63 -51.75
CA SER A 845 3.01 9.13 -53.12
C SER A 845 3.35 10.63 -53.14
N ARG A 846 2.64 11.48 -52.37
CA ARG A 846 3.00 12.91 -52.23
C ARG A 846 4.44 13.13 -51.76
N ARG A 847 4.96 12.29 -50.86
CA ARG A 847 6.34 12.40 -50.34
C ARG A 847 7.44 12.08 -51.37
N ARG A 848 7.13 11.50 -52.55
CA ARG A 848 8.12 11.28 -53.62
C ARG A 848 8.31 12.49 -54.55
N GLY A 849 7.47 13.53 -54.46
CA GLY A 849 7.47 14.67 -55.39
C GLY A 849 8.54 15.76 -55.15
N GLN A 850 9.12 15.87 -53.95
CA GLN A 850 9.99 17.00 -53.58
C GLN A 850 11.44 16.59 -53.27
N ARG A 851 12.27 16.52 -54.31
CA ARG A 851 13.75 16.60 -54.21
C ARG A 851 14.34 17.38 -55.39
N LYS A 852 14.72 18.64 -55.17
CA LYS A 852 15.71 19.36 -56.01
C LYS A 852 16.24 20.63 -55.33
N ARG A 853 17.52 20.92 -55.59
CA ARG A 853 18.33 22.12 -55.23
C ARG A 853 18.68 22.33 -53.74
N GLY A 854 19.97 22.10 -53.46
CA GLY A 854 20.76 22.60 -52.33
C GLY A 854 22.21 22.17 -52.56
N LYS A 855 23.18 23.10 -52.62
CA LYS A 855 24.59 22.78 -52.99
C LYS A 855 25.52 22.80 -51.78
N THR A 856 26.19 21.66 -51.59
CA THR A 856 27.58 21.45 -51.15
C THR A 856 28.37 22.59 -50.49
N PHE A 857 28.94 22.32 -49.32
CA PHE A 857 30.37 22.57 -49.08
C PHE A 857 31.02 21.40 -48.30
N LYS A 858 32.35 21.46 -48.08
CA LYS A 858 33.21 20.28 -47.89
C LYS A 858 33.60 19.99 -46.44
N THR A 859 33.78 18.70 -46.13
CA THR A 859 34.72 18.21 -45.10
C THR A 859 35.74 17.26 -45.78
N LYS A 860 36.97 17.18 -45.26
CA LYS A 860 38.12 16.57 -45.97
C LYS A 860 38.38 15.11 -45.54
N ARG A 861 39.02 14.33 -46.42
CA ARG A 861 39.12 12.85 -46.40
C ARG A 861 40.48 12.33 -45.93
N ARG A 862 40.50 11.27 -45.11
CA ARG A 862 41.48 10.15 -45.06
C ARG A 862 40.97 9.09 -44.06
N THR A 863 40.39 7.94 -44.43
CA THR A 863 40.92 6.73 -45.10
C THR A 863 42.02 6.00 -44.33
N ALA A 864 41.70 4.80 -43.84
CA ALA A 864 42.64 3.83 -43.28
C ALA A 864 42.33 2.41 -43.80
N HIS A 865 43.29 1.83 -44.52
CA HIS A 865 43.45 0.44 -45.02
C HIS A 865 44.84 0.45 -45.69
N SER A 866 45.67 -0.60 -45.70
CA SER A 866 45.59 -1.92 -45.05
C SER A 866 47.01 -2.51 -45.07
N GLY A 867 47.42 -3.30 -44.09
CA GLY A 867 48.75 -3.90 -44.06
C GLY A 867 48.87 -5.02 -43.02
N PHE A 868 48.84 -6.26 -43.49
CA PHE A 868 48.98 -7.47 -42.67
C PHE A 868 50.34 -8.11 -42.98
N TRP A 869 51.14 -8.38 -41.96
CA TRP A 869 52.23 -9.36 -42.01
C TRP A 869 52.36 -10.01 -40.64
N ASP A 870 52.45 -11.33 -40.66
CA ASP A 870 52.51 -12.21 -39.49
C ASP A 870 53.85 -12.96 -39.50
N ARG A 871 54.39 -13.27 -38.32
CA ARG A 871 55.53 -14.19 -38.13
C ARG A 871 55.72 -14.61 -36.67
N THR A 872 55.04 -15.71 -36.32
CA THR A 872 55.56 -16.91 -35.63
C THR A 872 56.40 -16.78 -34.35
N ALA A 873 56.06 -17.59 -33.35
CA ALA A 873 56.67 -17.65 -32.00
C ALA A 873 57.82 -18.69 -31.86
N GLU A 874 57.98 -19.25 -30.64
CA GLU A 874 59.07 -20.12 -30.15
C GLU A 874 60.37 -19.34 -29.83
N VAL A 875 61.14 -19.57 -28.77
CA VAL A 875 61.27 -20.61 -27.69
C VAL A 875 61.61 -19.86 -26.37
N SER A 876 61.31 -20.26 -25.12
CA SER A 876 60.67 -21.43 -24.48
C SER A 876 59.84 -20.98 -23.28
#